data_AF-A0A850QZQ3-F1
#
_entry.id   AF-A0A850QZQ3-F1
#
_cell.length_a   1.000
_cell.length_b   1.000
_cell.length_c   1.000
_cell.angle_alpha   90.00
_cell.angle_beta   90.00
_cell.angle_gamma   90.00
#
_symmetry.space_group_name_H-M   'P 1'
#
loop_
_entity.id
_entity.type
_entity.pdbx_description
1 polymer ?
#
loop_
_entity_poly.entity_id
_entity_poly.type
_entity_poly.pdbx_seq_one_letter_code
_entity_poly.pdbx_strand_id
1 'polypeptide(L)'
;DATTIDADSKVTMLRPPKVSEDNATFNLPGISTGQIGKGSVVFMGSGHYPIVLSCPDSYWGNKSLSIKDQQCTYSINNNIVDPTTDRQFDNGSMQRFFKNLFTWFEPSYQNGQNAINVATNIELAPKFDHGHQSWLPKYEFFINKSYNVSLEHIASGHFSGINPETTPILLLQSYEIGAFGDGTTTKNISDLSQPKLTANDVNDLIQYVNAGGHIVFFDAIEQVNPEPIAKLADMAGVSLGGANVAQAKTTQAYCGSSYYCHGSGVKPNVHAVTEHDLVVYERFETLNDDASKIVINSDGTITWPAPNKMPKLEVAKYTTPYMPLTIDGIPQERFAFFQVKSEDEKRAAIHELQVAFPGVKVCQDDYEFEVNCIEFRKGHGIPSFGNYQRANYERYSISPKVIDSMVEAANLGTNLTKLYQHELYYRTRGEQGHRLSLTELNQTYDNTSVWMWNDEPYRYDNSVEDELGFKTAVDYLNCYTNNQHQGGIECSVDKQQALIKYGFLHENGELNPSYPLNYQEKPLTRIMLGRSYWDLDIKVDTTQYPGRPAFTNGTQTVTVSTLNNAVTGTVNNMQSTGLWAHQHQQVQVSGGVPATITVSLIDDLTGLEQHEVALNRPPRVQKSFNYDGSNLSFRVPYGGLIYIKPHSNIEGTAKFSFSGVATAAFWKDNQWMYGKLSDVPLAEIDTGHVIYTTPVENIEQQDIQIFIDEMNKFANSASDFYGRDEVVSVGNHRRFTYQDLADHRHRFVNDIQISIGAAHSGYPVQSTTYNKGSKIPTTPTNDWLLWHEIGHNLASAPFTMTGGTEVTNNILALYMQEQRLEPNNKMSRVESDIQKMPLLFSRYNKHVWSNGDAGIRLVMFAQLKLW
;
A
#
# COMPACT_ATOMS: atom_id res chain seq x y z
N ASP A 1 4.72 33.11 10.74
CA ASP A 1 5.84 33.63 11.57
C ASP A 1 6.23 32.60 12.66
N ALA A 2 7.52 32.39 12.99
CA ALA A 2 7.93 31.45 14.06
C ALA A 2 7.67 32.01 15.47
N THR A 3 7.61 33.33 15.59
CA THR A 3 7.41 34.03 16.87
C THR A 3 6.00 33.83 17.45
N THR A 4 5.07 33.33 16.65
CA THR A 4 3.73 32.93 17.12
C THR A 4 3.76 31.65 17.95
N ILE A 5 4.78 30.80 17.77
CA ILE A 5 4.97 29.55 18.52
C ILE A 5 5.99 29.75 19.66
N ASP A 6 7.10 30.41 19.36
CA ASP A 6 8.18 30.72 20.29
C ASP A 6 8.59 32.19 20.12
N ALA A 7 8.17 33.05 21.05
CA ALA A 7 8.36 34.49 20.98
C ALA A 7 9.84 34.93 20.88
N ASP A 8 10.78 34.07 21.29
CA ASP A 8 12.22 34.32 21.24
C ASP A 8 12.88 33.80 19.95
N SER A 9 12.11 33.14 19.07
CA SER A 9 12.63 32.57 17.83
C SER A 9 13.14 33.63 16.87
N LYS A 10 14.33 33.36 16.31
CA LYS A 10 14.94 34.16 15.22
C LYS A 10 14.86 33.45 13.87
N VAL A 11 14.23 32.27 13.84
CA VAL A 11 14.13 31.45 12.64
C VAL A 11 13.03 32.00 11.75
N THR A 12 13.36 32.29 10.49
CA THR A 12 12.36 32.61 9.48
C THR A 12 11.86 31.31 8.87
N MET A 13 10.62 30.94 9.12
CA MET A 13 10.01 29.79 8.46
C MET A 13 9.73 30.10 7.00
N LEU A 14 10.05 29.17 6.10
CA LEU A 14 9.62 29.23 4.71
C LEU A 14 8.09 29.05 4.66
N ARG A 15 7.44 29.78 3.74
CA ARG A 15 5.99 29.63 3.53
C ARG A 15 5.69 28.20 3.08
N PRO A 16 4.67 27.54 3.67
CA PRO A 16 4.12 26.34 3.07
C PRO A 16 3.67 26.65 1.65
N PRO A 17 3.88 25.74 0.68
CA PRO A 17 3.37 25.93 -0.67
C PRO A 17 1.85 26.05 -0.62
N LYS A 18 1.30 27.10 -1.26
CA LYS A 18 -0.15 27.25 -1.42
C LYS A 18 -0.62 26.21 -2.42
N VAL A 19 -1.65 25.44 -2.09
CA VAL A 19 -2.29 24.54 -3.06
C VAL A 19 -2.89 25.39 -4.20
N SER A 20 -2.43 25.17 -5.42
CA SER A 20 -2.83 25.81 -6.68
C SER A 20 -3.03 24.76 -7.77
N GLU A 21 -3.39 25.18 -8.97
CA GLU A 21 -3.43 24.28 -10.14
C GLU A 21 -2.07 23.67 -10.49
N ASP A 22 -0.97 24.28 -10.06
CA ASP A 22 0.41 23.85 -10.38
C ASP A 22 0.95 22.77 -9.41
N ASN A 23 0.27 22.56 -8.28
CA ASN A 23 0.68 21.57 -7.27
C ASN A 23 -0.50 20.79 -6.67
N ALA A 24 -1.72 21.05 -7.14
CA ALA A 24 -2.85 20.18 -6.89
C ALA A 24 -2.59 18.83 -7.55
N THR A 25 -2.95 17.80 -6.82
CA THR A 25 -2.58 16.42 -7.11
C THR A 25 -3.85 15.59 -7.01
N PHE A 26 -4.09 14.82 -8.06
CA PHE A 26 -5.21 13.88 -8.13
C PHE A 26 -4.66 12.49 -7.84
N ASN A 27 -5.36 11.74 -6.99
CA ASN A 27 -5.00 10.34 -6.74
C ASN A 27 -5.41 9.54 -7.98
N LEU A 28 -4.44 9.30 -8.88
CA LEU A 28 -4.62 8.64 -10.16
C LEU A 28 -4.14 7.17 -10.09
N PRO A 29 -4.70 6.28 -10.91
CA PRO A 29 -5.73 6.53 -11.92
C PRO A 29 -7.16 6.29 -11.40
N GLY A 30 -8.06 7.24 -11.65
CA GLY A 30 -9.52 7.01 -11.59
C GLY A 30 -10.11 6.49 -12.92
N ILE A 31 -9.30 6.54 -13.98
CA ILE A 31 -9.58 6.03 -15.33
C ILE A 31 -8.28 5.42 -15.84
N SER A 32 -8.32 4.15 -16.24
CA SER A 32 -7.16 3.44 -16.79
C SER A 32 -7.46 2.99 -18.20
N THR A 33 -6.47 3.04 -19.08
CA THR A 33 -6.59 2.53 -20.45
C THR A 33 -5.48 1.55 -20.77
N GLY A 34 -5.81 0.55 -21.58
CA GLY A 34 -4.88 -0.42 -22.12
C GLY A 34 -5.23 -0.75 -23.57
N GLN A 35 -4.31 -1.41 -24.25
CA GLN A 35 -4.48 -1.79 -25.66
C GLN A 35 -4.36 -3.30 -25.82
N ILE A 36 -5.21 -3.87 -26.68
CA ILE A 36 -5.13 -5.27 -27.11
C ILE A 36 -5.20 -5.27 -28.63
N GLY A 37 -4.12 -5.65 -29.30
CA GLY A 37 -4.05 -5.60 -30.76
C GLY A 37 -4.27 -4.19 -31.30
N LYS A 38 -5.33 -3.99 -32.08
CA LYS A 38 -5.67 -2.68 -32.68
C LYS A 38 -6.67 -1.86 -31.85
N GLY A 39 -7.34 -2.48 -30.90
CA GLY A 39 -8.38 -1.86 -30.10
C GLY A 39 -7.88 -1.33 -28.77
N SER A 40 -8.77 -0.68 -28.03
CA SER A 40 -8.46 -0.11 -26.72
C SER A 40 -9.54 -0.43 -25.71
N VAL A 41 -9.13 -0.60 -24.47
CA VAL A 41 -10.01 -0.84 -23.33
C VAL A 41 -9.84 0.31 -22.34
N VAL A 42 -10.94 0.83 -21.83
CA VAL A 42 -10.96 1.86 -20.79
C VAL A 42 -11.74 1.36 -19.60
N PHE A 43 -11.13 1.42 -18.42
CA PHE A 43 -11.77 1.08 -17.15
C PHE A 43 -12.07 2.37 -16.39
N MET A 44 -13.35 2.64 -16.17
CA MET A 44 -13.83 3.79 -15.42
C MET A 44 -14.09 3.35 -13.97
N GLY A 45 -13.34 3.88 -12.99
CA GLY A 45 -13.38 3.43 -11.58
C GLY A 45 -14.65 3.77 -10.78
N SER A 46 -15.80 3.94 -11.43
CA SER A 46 -17.10 4.16 -10.77
C SER A 46 -18.24 3.59 -11.61
N GLY A 47 -19.10 2.80 -10.94
CA GLY A 47 -20.33 2.27 -11.55
C GLY A 47 -21.38 3.34 -11.88
N HIS A 48 -21.21 4.60 -11.44
CA HIS A 48 -22.19 5.68 -11.67
C HIS A 48 -21.96 6.44 -12.97
N TYR A 49 -20.81 6.30 -13.63
CA TYR A 49 -20.52 7.00 -14.89
C TYR A 49 -21.52 6.77 -16.04
N PRO A 50 -22.26 5.64 -16.14
CA PRO A 50 -23.33 5.51 -17.13
C PRO A 50 -24.36 6.64 -17.08
N ILE A 51 -24.59 7.25 -15.91
CA ILE A 51 -25.54 8.38 -15.77
C ILE A 51 -25.18 9.59 -16.60
N VAL A 52 -23.90 9.80 -16.91
CA VAL A 52 -23.44 10.89 -17.77
C VAL A 52 -23.95 10.69 -19.20
N LEU A 53 -23.98 9.44 -19.68
CA LEU A 53 -24.46 9.13 -21.03
C LEU A 53 -25.97 9.35 -21.14
N SER A 54 -26.74 9.09 -20.08
CA SER A 54 -28.19 9.29 -20.04
C SER A 54 -28.60 10.74 -19.76
N CYS A 55 -27.94 11.38 -18.80
CA CYS A 55 -28.23 12.70 -18.27
C CYS A 55 -26.97 13.60 -18.31
N PRO A 56 -26.55 14.05 -19.50
CA PRO A 56 -25.24 14.69 -19.72
C PRO A 56 -25.05 16.06 -19.08
N ASP A 57 -26.15 16.72 -18.68
CA ASP A 57 -26.09 18.06 -18.11
C ASP A 57 -25.63 18.05 -16.64
N SER A 58 -25.69 16.88 -16.00
CA SER A 58 -25.06 16.69 -14.71
C SER A 58 -24.67 15.26 -14.39
N TYR A 59 -23.38 15.04 -14.14
CA TYR A 59 -22.89 13.84 -13.46
C TYR A 59 -23.32 13.76 -11.98
N TRP A 60 -23.56 14.91 -11.34
CA TRP A 60 -23.91 15.05 -9.92
C TRP A 60 -25.38 15.45 -9.73
N GLY A 61 -26.27 14.50 -9.96
CA GLY A 61 -27.70 14.66 -9.74
C GLY A 61 -28.18 13.75 -8.63
N ASN A 62 -27.92 14.10 -7.36
CA ASN A 62 -28.45 13.39 -6.19
C ASN A 62 -30.00 13.47 -6.16
N LYS A 63 -30.64 13.80 -5.04
CA LYS A 63 -32.09 14.10 -4.96
C LYS A 63 -32.56 15.18 -5.95
N SER A 64 -31.63 15.91 -6.56
CA SER A 64 -31.89 16.91 -7.59
C SER A 64 -32.29 16.34 -8.95
N LEU A 65 -31.88 15.12 -9.33
CA LEU A 65 -32.18 14.56 -10.65
C LEU A 65 -33.41 13.64 -10.59
N SER A 66 -34.36 13.89 -11.49
CA SER A 66 -35.47 12.98 -11.80
C SER A 66 -35.32 12.48 -13.24
N ILE A 67 -35.50 11.18 -13.44
CA ILE A 67 -35.45 10.54 -14.76
C ILE A 67 -36.84 9.96 -15.00
N LYS A 68 -37.51 10.41 -16.07
CA LYS A 68 -38.81 9.90 -16.48
C LYS A 68 -38.90 9.90 -18.00
N ASP A 69 -39.35 8.79 -18.59
CA ASP A 69 -39.53 8.67 -20.05
C ASP A 69 -38.27 9.06 -20.85
N GLN A 70 -37.09 8.65 -20.36
CA GLN A 70 -35.75 9.00 -20.91
C GLN A 70 -35.45 10.51 -20.95
N GLN A 71 -36.14 11.31 -20.11
CA GLN A 71 -35.88 12.72 -19.92
C GLN A 71 -35.38 13.00 -18.51
N CYS A 72 -34.36 13.85 -18.42
CA CYS A 72 -33.71 14.24 -17.17
C CYS A 72 -34.24 15.63 -16.76
N THR A 73 -34.71 15.76 -15.52
CA THR A 73 -35.14 17.04 -14.94
C THR A 73 -34.37 17.30 -13.65
N TYR A 74 -33.82 18.51 -13.52
CA TYR A 74 -33.02 18.91 -12.36
C TYR A 74 -33.79 19.88 -11.47
N SER A 75 -33.75 19.64 -10.16
CA SER A 75 -34.44 20.48 -9.17
C SER A 75 -33.60 20.72 -7.92
N ILE A 76 -33.67 21.94 -7.39
CA ILE A 76 -33.03 22.35 -6.13
C ILE A 76 -34.12 22.95 -5.25
N ASN A 77 -34.28 22.45 -4.02
CA ASN A 77 -35.35 22.86 -3.11
C ASN A 77 -36.75 22.85 -3.76
N ASN A 78 -37.04 21.81 -4.55
CA ASN A 78 -38.28 21.62 -5.32
C ASN A 78 -38.53 22.62 -6.47
N ASN A 79 -37.56 23.46 -6.82
CA ASN A 79 -37.64 24.33 -8.00
C ASN A 79 -36.84 23.72 -9.14
N ILE A 80 -37.40 23.71 -10.36
CA ILE A 80 -36.68 23.30 -11.56
C ILE A 80 -35.55 24.31 -11.81
N VAL A 81 -34.35 23.81 -12.05
CA VAL A 81 -33.16 24.62 -12.32
C VAL A 81 -32.53 24.22 -13.64
N ASP A 82 -31.85 25.16 -14.29
CA ASP A 82 -31.05 24.89 -15.47
C ASP A 82 -29.67 24.35 -15.02
N PRO A 83 -29.37 23.08 -15.30
CA PRO A 83 -28.12 22.45 -14.88
C PRO A 83 -26.86 23.08 -15.49
N THR A 84 -26.98 23.83 -16.59
CA THR A 84 -25.85 24.47 -17.26
C THR A 84 -25.44 25.81 -16.63
N THR A 85 -26.29 26.38 -15.76
CA THR A 85 -26.06 27.71 -15.17
C THR A 85 -25.78 27.65 -13.66
N ASP A 86 -26.17 26.57 -13.00
CA ASP A 86 -25.97 26.41 -11.56
C ASP A 86 -24.61 25.79 -11.24
N ARG A 87 -23.89 26.39 -10.28
CA ARG A 87 -22.59 25.90 -9.79
C ARG A 87 -22.70 24.53 -9.10
N GLN A 88 -23.90 23.99 -8.91
CA GLN A 88 -24.16 22.65 -8.38
C GLN A 88 -23.86 21.52 -9.38
N PHE A 89 -23.74 21.79 -10.67
CA PHE A 89 -23.55 20.75 -11.69
C PHE A 89 -22.22 20.92 -12.45
N ASP A 90 -21.81 19.94 -13.27
CA ASP A 90 -20.50 19.93 -13.96
C ASP A 90 -20.49 20.69 -15.30
N ASN A 91 -21.58 21.40 -15.63
CA ASN A 91 -21.72 22.25 -16.81
C ASN A 91 -21.31 21.55 -18.13
N GLY A 92 -21.70 20.28 -18.28
CA GLY A 92 -21.41 19.48 -19.48
C GLY A 92 -19.95 19.03 -19.65
N SER A 93 -19.10 19.20 -18.64
CA SER A 93 -17.69 18.78 -18.70
C SER A 93 -17.55 17.28 -18.95
N MET A 94 -18.33 16.45 -18.24
CA MET A 94 -18.31 15.01 -18.44
C MET A 94 -18.94 14.58 -19.77
N GLN A 95 -19.91 15.35 -20.28
CA GLN A 95 -20.43 15.13 -21.64
C GLN A 95 -19.32 15.30 -22.68
N ARG A 96 -18.55 16.39 -22.58
CA ARG A 96 -17.41 16.65 -23.46
C ARG A 96 -16.35 15.55 -23.34
N PHE A 97 -16.07 15.06 -22.13
CA PHE A 97 -15.16 13.93 -21.92
C PHE A 97 -15.58 12.70 -22.74
N PHE A 98 -16.83 12.25 -22.63
CA PHE A 98 -17.29 11.07 -23.39
C PHE A 98 -17.33 11.30 -24.90
N LYS A 99 -17.63 12.53 -25.35
CA LYS A 99 -17.54 12.87 -26.79
C LYS A 99 -16.11 12.78 -27.31
N ASN A 100 -15.15 13.28 -26.55
CA ASN A 100 -13.73 13.16 -26.88
C ASN A 100 -13.29 11.69 -26.86
N LEU A 101 -13.72 10.91 -25.85
CA LEU A 101 -13.41 9.49 -25.74
C LEU A 101 -13.93 8.70 -26.95
N PHE A 102 -15.18 8.93 -27.36
CA PHE A 102 -15.75 8.29 -28.54
C PHE A 102 -15.05 8.73 -29.84
N THR A 103 -14.59 9.98 -29.92
CA THR A 103 -13.79 10.47 -31.06
C THR A 103 -12.39 9.86 -31.07
N TRP A 104 -11.81 9.59 -29.90
CA TRP A 104 -10.52 8.92 -29.80
C TRP A 104 -10.60 7.45 -30.25
N PHE A 105 -11.69 6.75 -29.89
CA PHE A 105 -11.96 5.41 -30.39
C PHE A 105 -12.32 5.39 -31.88
N GLU A 106 -13.24 6.25 -32.31
CA GLU A 106 -13.72 6.31 -33.68
C GLU A 106 -13.58 7.76 -34.22
N PRO A 107 -12.44 8.10 -34.86
CA PRO A 107 -12.18 9.45 -35.35
C PRO A 107 -13.27 10.01 -36.28
N SER A 108 -14.02 9.15 -36.98
CA SER A 108 -15.14 9.59 -37.82
C SER A 108 -16.33 10.15 -37.03
N TYR A 109 -16.50 9.79 -35.75
CA TYR A 109 -17.57 10.31 -34.89
C TYR A 109 -17.52 11.84 -34.74
N GLN A 110 -16.31 12.44 -34.79
CA GLN A 110 -16.08 13.89 -34.78
C GLN A 110 -16.89 14.63 -33.70
N ASN A 111 -16.79 14.18 -32.45
CA ASN A 111 -17.50 14.77 -31.30
C ASN A 111 -19.03 14.83 -31.45
N GLY A 112 -19.63 13.84 -32.14
CA GLY A 112 -21.07 13.72 -32.34
C GLY A 112 -21.59 14.38 -33.60
N GLN A 113 -20.72 14.83 -34.51
CA GLN A 113 -21.15 15.30 -35.84
C GLN A 113 -21.65 14.15 -36.70
N ASN A 114 -21.04 12.96 -36.61
CA ASN A 114 -21.47 11.76 -37.30
C ASN A 114 -22.04 10.74 -36.32
N ALA A 115 -23.01 9.95 -36.78
CA ALA A 115 -23.60 8.91 -35.96
C ALA A 115 -22.72 7.66 -35.93
N ILE A 116 -22.64 7.01 -34.77
CA ILE A 116 -22.00 5.71 -34.59
C ILE A 116 -22.94 4.74 -33.89
N ASN A 117 -22.73 3.44 -34.10
CA ASN A 117 -23.43 2.42 -33.34
C ASN A 117 -22.59 2.03 -32.13
N VAL A 118 -23.24 1.88 -30.99
CA VAL A 118 -22.63 1.42 -29.74
C VAL A 118 -23.48 0.28 -29.19
N ALA A 119 -22.85 -0.67 -28.51
CA ALA A 119 -23.58 -1.75 -27.86
C ALA A 119 -23.27 -1.86 -26.37
N THR A 120 -24.23 -2.37 -25.58
CA THR A 120 -24.12 -2.43 -24.12
C THR A 120 -24.74 -3.68 -23.53
N ASN A 121 -24.21 -4.14 -22.39
CA ASN A 121 -24.86 -5.13 -21.51
C ASN A 121 -25.53 -4.47 -20.29
N ILE A 122 -25.65 -3.15 -20.29
CA ILE A 122 -26.25 -2.37 -19.19
C ILE A 122 -27.73 -2.18 -19.49
N GLU A 123 -28.58 -2.90 -18.78
CA GLU A 123 -30.04 -2.70 -18.81
C GLU A 123 -30.47 -1.68 -17.76
N LEU A 124 -29.96 -1.84 -16.54
CA LEU A 124 -30.23 -0.98 -15.40
C LEU A 124 -28.94 -0.34 -14.91
N ALA A 125 -28.87 0.99 -14.96
CA ALA A 125 -27.74 1.75 -14.45
C ALA A 125 -28.02 2.28 -13.04
N PRO A 126 -27.00 2.32 -12.15
CA PRO A 126 -27.19 2.86 -10.81
C PRO A 126 -27.34 4.38 -10.85
N LYS A 127 -28.21 4.89 -9.97
CA LYS A 127 -28.45 6.30 -9.72
C LYS A 127 -27.96 6.66 -8.33
N PHE A 128 -27.25 7.78 -8.24
CA PHE A 128 -26.73 8.27 -6.98
C PHE A 128 -27.84 8.87 -6.09
N ASP A 129 -27.97 8.41 -4.84
CA ASP A 129 -28.88 8.97 -3.83
C ASP A 129 -28.28 8.88 -2.41
N HIS A 130 -28.05 10.02 -1.75
CA HIS A 130 -27.57 10.08 -0.37
C HIS A 130 -28.60 9.67 0.69
N GLY A 131 -29.88 9.49 0.32
CA GLY A 131 -30.98 9.28 1.25
C GLY A 131 -31.18 7.84 1.72
N HIS A 132 -30.62 6.85 1.03
CA HIS A 132 -30.90 5.43 1.27
C HIS A 132 -29.62 4.66 1.55
N GLN A 133 -29.45 4.21 2.81
CA GLN A 133 -28.26 3.49 3.25
C GLN A 133 -28.35 1.96 3.01
N SER A 134 -29.51 1.44 2.59
CA SER A 134 -29.77 0.00 2.50
C SER A 134 -30.00 -0.56 1.09
N TRP A 135 -30.12 0.27 0.05
CA TRP A 135 -30.32 -0.17 -1.33
C TRP A 135 -29.87 0.89 -2.35
N LEU A 136 -29.50 0.47 -3.55
CA LEU A 136 -29.02 1.33 -4.63
C LEU A 136 -30.13 1.58 -5.67
N PRO A 137 -30.61 2.82 -5.84
CA PRO A 137 -31.57 3.15 -6.90
C PRO A 137 -31.01 2.85 -8.29
N LYS A 138 -31.83 2.30 -9.18
CA LYS A 138 -31.48 2.02 -10.58
C LYS A 138 -32.51 2.64 -11.54
N TYR A 139 -32.12 2.89 -12.78
CA TYR A 139 -32.99 3.34 -13.87
C TYR A 139 -32.70 2.57 -15.15
N GLU A 140 -33.67 2.49 -16.06
CA GLU A 140 -33.48 1.92 -17.39
C GLU A 140 -32.45 2.74 -18.17
N PHE A 141 -31.34 2.10 -18.55
CA PHE A 141 -30.23 2.77 -19.19
C PHE A 141 -30.60 3.21 -20.61
N PHE A 142 -30.21 4.44 -20.97
CA PHE A 142 -30.36 4.99 -22.31
C PHE A 142 -29.21 5.96 -22.59
N ILE A 143 -28.95 6.30 -23.86
CA ILE A 143 -28.01 7.35 -24.21
C ILE A 143 -28.75 8.57 -24.73
N ASN A 144 -28.42 9.73 -24.18
CA ASN A 144 -28.98 11.00 -24.58
C ASN A 144 -28.70 11.30 -26.05
N LYS A 145 -29.68 11.83 -26.77
CA LYS A 145 -29.57 12.13 -28.21
C LYS A 145 -28.43 13.09 -28.56
N SER A 146 -27.97 13.90 -27.61
CA SER A 146 -26.83 14.82 -27.78
C SER A 146 -25.50 14.12 -28.10
N TYR A 147 -25.39 12.81 -27.84
CA TYR A 147 -24.25 11.99 -28.25
C TYR A 147 -24.35 11.47 -29.68
N ASN A 148 -25.48 11.60 -30.38
CA ASN A 148 -25.63 11.11 -31.76
C ASN A 148 -25.17 9.64 -31.92
N VAL A 149 -25.56 8.76 -30.99
CA VAL A 149 -25.24 7.33 -31.04
C VAL A 149 -26.51 6.50 -31.11
N SER A 150 -26.44 5.37 -31.81
CA SER A 150 -27.48 4.33 -31.80
C SER A 150 -27.07 3.23 -30.81
N LEU A 151 -27.93 2.92 -29.84
CA LEU A 151 -27.66 1.94 -28.79
C LEU A 151 -28.28 0.58 -29.12
N GLU A 152 -27.47 -0.48 -29.08
CA GLU A 152 -27.90 -1.88 -29.14
C GLU A 152 -27.63 -2.59 -27.80
N HIS A 153 -28.53 -3.49 -27.39
CA HIS A 153 -28.32 -4.30 -26.19
C HIS A 153 -27.78 -5.68 -26.55
N ILE A 154 -26.72 -6.10 -25.86
CA ILE A 154 -26.07 -7.41 -26.04
C ILE A 154 -26.02 -8.12 -24.68
N ALA A 155 -26.57 -9.33 -24.65
CA ALA A 155 -26.54 -10.19 -23.47
C ALA A 155 -25.25 -11.00 -23.39
N SER A 156 -24.92 -11.49 -22.19
CA SER A 156 -23.87 -12.50 -21.99
C SER A 156 -24.11 -13.71 -22.90
N GLY A 157 -23.02 -14.27 -23.46
CA GLY A 157 -23.02 -15.33 -24.46
C GLY A 157 -23.12 -14.86 -25.92
N HIS A 158 -23.29 -13.55 -26.17
CA HIS A 158 -23.51 -13.00 -27.52
C HIS A 158 -22.43 -12.00 -27.98
N PHE A 159 -21.24 -12.04 -27.38
CA PHE A 159 -20.13 -11.17 -27.80
C PHE A 159 -19.34 -11.71 -29.00
N SER A 160 -19.51 -12.99 -29.33
CA SER A 160 -18.88 -13.60 -30.50
C SER A 160 -19.43 -13.00 -31.81
N GLY A 161 -18.52 -12.59 -32.71
CA GLY A 161 -18.88 -12.15 -34.06
C GLY A 161 -19.38 -10.70 -34.19
N ILE A 162 -19.30 -9.88 -33.13
CA ILE A 162 -19.49 -8.43 -33.25
C ILE A 162 -18.42 -7.87 -34.18
N ASN A 163 -18.82 -7.09 -35.19
CA ASN A 163 -17.89 -6.45 -36.12
C ASN A 163 -17.53 -5.03 -35.64
N PRO A 164 -16.25 -4.76 -35.31
CA PRO A 164 -15.78 -3.42 -34.94
C PRO A 164 -16.07 -2.32 -35.96
N GLU A 165 -16.15 -2.64 -37.26
CA GLU A 165 -16.42 -1.63 -38.28
C GLU A 165 -17.86 -1.11 -38.23
N THR A 166 -18.81 -1.94 -37.81
CA THR A 166 -20.23 -1.56 -37.71
C THR A 166 -20.63 -1.13 -36.31
N THR A 167 -20.00 -1.71 -35.29
CA THR A 167 -20.22 -1.43 -33.87
C THR A 167 -18.85 -1.21 -33.23
N PRO A 168 -18.25 -0.02 -33.35
CA PRO A 168 -16.87 0.24 -32.92
C PRO A 168 -16.68 0.31 -31.40
N ILE A 169 -17.75 0.57 -30.63
CA ILE A 169 -17.64 0.81 -29.18
C ILE A 169 -18.64 -0.05 -28.41
N LEU A 170 -18.13 -0.77 -27.39
CA LEU A 170 -18.93 -1.46 -26.39
C LEU A 170 -18.87 -0.73 -25.05
N LEU A 171 -20.02 -0.58 -24.40
CA LEU A 171 -20.20 0.07 -23.09
C LEU A 171 -20.67 -0.98 -22.09
N LEU A 172 -19.76 -1.51 -21.26
CA LEU A 172 -20.00 -2.73 -20.51
C LEU A 172 -19.89 -2.55 -19.00
N GLN A 173 -20.52 -3.46 -18.28
CA GLN A 173 -20.28 -3.76 -16.87
C GLN A 173 -19.85 -5.21 -16.72
N SER A 174 -18.80 -5.45 -15.97
CA SER A 174 -18.28 -6.79 -15.69
C SER A 174 -19.10 -7.49 -14.59
N TYR A 175 -19.65 -6.71 -13.66
CA TYR A 175 -20.43 -7.18 -12.52
C TYR A 175 -21.68 -6.34 -12.30
N GLU A 176 -22.64 -6.86 -11.54
CA GLU A 176 -23.72 -6.04 -10.99
C GLU A 176 -23.15 -5.04 -9.97
N ILE A 177 -23.67 -3.80 -9.97
CA ILE A 177 -23.30 -2.80 -8.95
C ILE A 177 -24.25 -2.94 -7.75
N GLY A 178 -23.66 -3.11 -6.57
CA GLY A 178 -24.35 -3.28 -5.30
C GLY A 178 -24.03 -2.17 -4.28
N ALA A 179 -24.87 -2.09 -3.25
CA ALA A 179 -24.67 -1.24 -2.08
C ALA A 179 -24.24 -2.11 -0.90
N PHE A 180 -23.01 -1.95 -0.42
CA PHE A 180 -22.41 -2.74 0.66
C PHE A 180 -22.09 -1.83 1.84
N GLY A 181 -22.43 -2.24 3.05
CA GLY A 181 -22.23 -1.40 4.22
C GLY A 181 -22.08 -2.18 5.51
N ASP A 182 -21.49 -1.52 6.50
CA ASP A 182 -21.32 -2.02 7.87
C ASP A 182 -22.47 -1.59 8.80
N GLY A 183 -23.56 -1.06 8.23
CA GLY A 183 -24.69 -0.48 8.95
C GLY A 183 -24.49 1.00 9.33
N THR A 184 -23.33 1.58 9.04
CA THR A 184 -23.01 3.00 9.32
C THR A 184 -22.56 3.77 8.08
N THR A 185 -21.91 3.08 7.15
CA THR A 185 -21.51 3.59 5.83
C THR A 185 -21.95 2.63 4.74
N THR A 186 -22.24 3.16 3.55
CA THR A 186 -22.64 2.38 2.38
C THR A 186 -21.73 2.75 1.21
N LYS A 187 -21.08 1.74 0.65
CA LYS A 187 -20.25 1.82 -0.55
C LYS A 187 -21.01 1.24 -1.73
N ASN A 188 -21.00 1.95 -2.85
CA ASN A 188 -21.56 1.47 -4.10
C ASN A 188 -20.42 0.91 -4.97
N ILE A 189 -20.26 -0.42 -4.97
CA ILE A 189 -19.15 -1.12 -5.62
C ILE A 189 -19.66 -2.34 -6.40
N SER A 190 -18.79 -2.95 -7.19
CA SER A 190 -19.06 -4.16 -7.98
C SER A 190 -19.28 -5.35 -7.06
N ASP A 191 -20.39 -6.07 -7.24
CA ASP A 191 -20.68 -7.33 -6.57
C ASP A 191 -19.97 -8.47 -7.31
N LEU A 192 -18.79 -8.86 -6.82
CA LEU A 192 -17.99 -9.92 -7.43
C LEU A 192 -18.66 -11.30 -7.38
N SER A 193 -19.72 -11.47 -6.58
CA SER A 193 -20.53 -12.68 -6.57
C SER A 193 -21.58 -12.73 -7.69
N GLN A 194 -21.80 -11.61 -8.39
CA GLN A 194 -22.77 -11.47 -9.48
C GLN A 194 -22.11 -10.95 -10.77
N PRO A 195 -21.28 -11.78 -11.44
CA PRO A 195 -20.68 -11.43 -12.71
C PRO A 195 -21.73 -11.33 -13.83
N LYS A 196 -21.59 -10.32 -14.69
CA LYS A 196 -22.40 -10.12 -15.91
C LYS A 196 -21.74 -10.68 -17.17
N LEU A 197 -20.49 -11.13 -17.04
CA LEU A 197 -19.69 -11.73 -18.11
C LEU A 197 -19.24 -13.12 -17.68
N THR A 198 -19.14 -14.03 -18.64
CA THR A 198 -18.52 -15.34 -18.46
C THR A 198 -17.07 -15.32 -18.95
N ALA A 199 -16.28 -16.35 -18.61
CA ALA A 199 -14.92 -16.50 -19.15
C ALA A 199 -14.90 -16.60 -20.69
N ASN A 200 -15.97 -17.14 -21.30
CA ASN A 200 -16.10 -17.18 -22.76
C ASN A 200 -16.38 -15.80 -23.33
N ASP A 201 -17.26 -15.02 -22.71
CA ASP A 201 -17.50 -13.62 -23.10
C ASP A 201 -16.20 -12.82 -23.07
N VAL A 202 -15.39 -13.01 -22.04
CA VAL A 202 -14.08 -12.35 -21.92
C VAL A 202 -13.14 -12.75 -23.07
N ASN A 203 -13.13 -14.02 -23.48
CA ASN A 203 -12.35 -14.45 -24.65
C ASN A 203 -12.85 -13.80 -25.95
N ASP A 204 -14.17 -13.72 -26.15
CA ASP A 204 -14.78 -13.09 -27.32
C ASP A 204 -14.49 -11.58 -27.35
N LEU A 205 -14.57 -10.92 -26.19
CA LEU A 205 -14.24 -9.50 -26.04
C LEU A 205 -12.75 -9.24 -26.35
N ILE A 206 -11.84 -10.11 -25.89
CA ILE A 206 -10.41 -10.03 -26.27
C ILE A 206 -10.25 -10.10 -27.79
N GLN A 207 -10.96 -11.00 -28.48
CA GLN A 207 -10.91 -11.09 -29.94
C GLN A 207 -11.47 -9.85 -30.62
N TYR A 208 -12.59 -9.33 -30.13
CA TYR A 208 -13.21 -8.09 -30.61
C TYR A 208 -12.27 -6.89 -30.50
N VAL A 209 -11.62 -6.70 -29.34
CA VAL A 209 -10.64 -5.62 -29.15
C VAL A 209 -9.42 -5.83 -30.06
N ASN A 210 -8.90 -7.05 -30.13
CA ASN A 210 -7.78 -7.38 -31.01
C ASN A 210 -8.08 -7.07 -32.49
N ALA A 211 -9.34 -7.22 -32.92
CA ALA A 211 -9.81 -6.90 -34.27
C ALA A 211 -9.98 -5.38 -34.54
N GLY A 212 -9.86 -4.53 -33.53
CA GLY A 212 -9.97 -3.07 -33.64
C GLY A 212 -11.18 -2.48 -32.91
N GLY A 213 -11.95 -3.28 -32.17
CA GLY A 213 -13.06 -2.78 -31.36
C GLY A 213 -12.60 -2.11 -30.07
N HIS A 214 -13.42 -1.21 -29.53
CA HIS A 214 -13.12 -0.50 -28.29
C HIS A 214 -14.14 -0.84 -27.20
N ILE A 215 -13.70 -0.89 -25.94
CA ILE A 215 -14.56 -1.19 -24.78
C ILE A 215 -14.37 -0.15 -23.69
N VAL A 216 -15.48 0.31 -23.09
CA VAL A 216 -15.50 1.06 -21.82
C VAL A 216 -16.20 0.23 -20.75
N PHE A 217 -15.49 -0.05 -19.66
CA PHE A 217 -16.02 -0.72 -18.48
C PHE A 217 -16.42 0.29 -17.40
N PHE A 218 -17.63 0.13 -16.86
CA PHE A 218 -18.19 0.97 -15.79
C PHE A 218 -18.29 0.19 -14.48
N ASP A 219 -17.14 -0.26 -13.97
CA ASP A 219 -17.03 -1.08 -12.77
C ASP A 219 -16.34 -0.32 -11.63
N ALA A 220 -16.73 -0.59 -10.39
CA ALA A 220 -16.05 -0.10 -9.19
C ALA A 220 -15.50 -1.30 -8.42
N ILE A 221 -14.28 -1.73 -8.73
CA ILE A 221 -13.71 -2.99 -8.25
C ILE A 221 -12.70 -2.69 -7.12
N GLU A 222 -12.93 -3.24 -5.92
CA GLU A 222 -11.97 -3.12 -4.81
C GLU A 222 -10.94 -4.27 -4.78
N GLN A 223 -11.36 -5.50 -5.12
CA GLN A 223 -10.45 -6.64 -5.16
C GLN A 223 -9.45 -6.52 -6.31
N VAL A 224 -8.19 -6.89 -6.07
CA VAL A 224 -7.17 -6.89 -7.12
C VAL A 224 -7.46 -8.00 -8.15
N ASN A 225 -7.56 -7.62 -9.43
CA ASN A 225 -7.75 -8.49 -10.60
C ASN A 225 -8.71 -9.68 -10.36
N PRO A 226 -10.01 -9.44 -10.13
CA PRO A 226 -10.97 -10.51 -9.95
C PRO A 226 -11.36 -11.17 -11.29
N GLU A 227 -11.59 -12.47 -11.26
CA GLU A 227 -12.19 -13.21 -12.38
C GLU A 227 -13.69 -12.87 -12.51
N PRO A 228 -14.26 -12.83 -13.74
CA PRO A 228 -13.64 -13.27 -14.99
C PRO A 228 -12.87 -12.18 -15.76
N ILE A 229 -12.94 -10.92 -15.34
CA ILE A 229 -12.41 -9.79 -16.13
C ILE A 229 -10.87 -9.68 -16.07
N ALA A 230 -10.24 -10.23 -15.03
CA ALA A 230 -8.79 -10.22 -14.81
C ALA A 230 -7.98 -10.51 -16.07
N LYS A 231 -8.35 -11.59 -16.80
CA LYS A 231 -7.65 -11.99 -18.03
C LYS A 231 -7.59 -10.88 -19.09
N LEU A 232 -8.68 -10.17 -19.31
CA LEU A 232 -8.74 -9.09 -20.30
C LEU A 232 -7.95 -7.87 -19.81
N ALA A 233 -8.04 -7.54 -18.53
CA ALA A 233 -7.26 -6.45 -17.94
C ALA A 233 -5.75 -6.71 -18.04
N ASP A 234 -5.31 -7.92 -17.68
CA ASP A 234 -3.91 -8.35 -17.79
C ASP A 234 -3.42 -8.27 -19.25
N MET A 235 -4.23 -8.73 -20.21
CA MET A 235 -3.90 -8.61 -21.64
C MET A 235 -3.84 -7.16 -22.13
N ALA A 236 -4.64 -6.28 -21.55
CA ALA A 236 -4.60 -4.85 -21.85
C ALA A 236 -3.44 -4.12 -21.14
N GLY A 237 -2.69 -4.81 -20.26
CA GLY A 237 -1.63 -4.20 -19.45
C GLY A 237 -2.17 -3.35 -18.30
N VAL A 238 -3.39 -3.61 -17.82
CA VAL A 238 -4.06 -2.85 -16.75
C VAL A 238 -4.26 -3.74 -15.53
N SER A 239 -3.88 -3.23 -14.36
CA SER A 239 -4.26 -3.83 -13.07
C SER A 239 -5.54 -3.19 -12.54
N LEU A 240 -6.53 -4.00 -12.18
CA LEU A 240 -7.80 -3.60 -11.58
C LEU A 240 -7.78 -3.84 -10.08
N GLY A 241 -8.51 -3.02 -9.32
CA GLY A 241 -8.64 -3.14 -7.87
C GLY A 241 -8.10 -1.92 -7.12
N GLY A 242 -8.28 -1.91 -5.80
CA GLY A 242 -7.88 -0.81 -4.92
C GLY A 242 -9.05 -0.03 -4.33
N ALA A 243 -8.80 0.71 -3.26
CA ALA A 243 -9.84 1.54 -2.62
C ALA A 243 -10.29 2.65 -3.56
N ASN A 244 -11.61 2.88 -3.66
CA ASN A 244 -12.15 4.00 -4.42
C ASN A 244 -11.66 5.34 -3.81
N VAL A 245 -10.79 6.02 -4.55
CA VAL A 245 -10.10 7.25 -4.11
C VAL A 245 -11.02 8.43 -3.82
N ALA A 246 -12.25 8.41 -4.34
CA ALA A 246 -13.24 9.45 -4.04
C ALA A 246 -13.85 9.35 -2.63
N GLN A 247 -13.74 8.19 -1.95
CA GLN A 247 -14.47 7.93 -0.70
C GLN A 247 -13.63 8.00 0.59
N ALA A 248 -12.30 8.17 0.49
CA ALA A 248 -11.43 7.87 1.63
C ALA A 248 -11.52 8.88 2.80
N LYS A 249 -11.76 10.18 2.55
CA LYS A 249 -11.91 11.21 3.60
C LYS A 249 -12.80 12.36 3.15
N THR A 250 -14.06 12.43 3.61
CA THR A 250 -14.86 13.65 3.43
C THR A 250 -14.24 14.78 4.25
N THR A 251 -13.79 15.84 3.60
CA THR A 251 -13.40 17.10 4.25
C THR A 251 -14.67 17.79 4.78
N GLN A 252 -14.87 17.68 6.09
CA GLN A 252 -15.98 18.31 6.81
C GLN A 252 -15.45 19.45 7.68
N ALA A 253 -16.19 20.55 7.79
CA ALA A 253 -15.77 21.68 8.63
C ALA A 253 -15.92 21.39 10.12
N TYR A 254 -16.72 20.38 10.50
CA TYR A 254 -16.97 19.97 11.87
C TYR A 254 -16.76 18.47 12.07
N CYS A 255 -16.39 18.06 13.29
CA CYS A 255 -16.45 16.69 13.83
C CYS A 255 -15.38 15.69 13.34
N GLY A 256 -14.15 16.14 13.11
CA GLY A 256 -13.03 15.30 12.65
C GLY A 256 -13.31 14.68 11.28
N SER A 257 -12.88 13.43 11.11
CA SER A 257 -13.34 12.54 10.03
C SER A 257 -14.54 11.67 10.46
N SER A 258 -15.09 11.90 11.66
CA SER A 258 -16.19 11.09 12.19
C SER A 258 -17.50 11.41 11.47
N TYR A 259 -18.23 10.36 11.10
CA TYR A 259 -19.58 10.44 10.55
C TYR A 259 -20.67 10.60 11.64
N TYR A 260 -20.31 10.42 12.93
CA TYR A 260 -21.25 10.51 14.05
C TYR A 260 -20.95 11.71 14.92
N CYS A 261 -21.81 12.73 14.86
CA CYS A 261 -21.66 13.92 15.68
C CYS A 261 -23.00 14.68 15.82
N HIS A 262 -23.57 14.63 17.03
CA HIS A 262 -24.87 15.21 17.35
C HIS A 262 -24.81 16.00 18.67
N GLY A 263 -25.69 16.99 18.83
CA GLY A 263 -25.84 17.77 20.06
C GLY A 263 -24.58 18.54 20.45
N SER A 264 -24.20 18.46 21.73
CA SER A 264 -23.01 19.13 22.29
C SER A 264 -21.66 18.57 21.78
N GLY A 265 -21.69 17.53 20.94
CA GLY A 265 -20.51 16.92 20.32
C GLY A 265 -20.00 17.62 19.05
N VAL A 266 -20.72 18.61 18.51
CA VAL A 266 -20.34 19.36 17.29
C VAL A 266 -19.17 20.29 17.58
N LYS A 267 -18.01 20.01 16.96
CA LYS A 267 -16.77 20.77 17.14
C LYS A 267 -16.15 21.10 15.78
N PRO A 268 -15.70 22.33 15.51
CA PRO A 268 -15.02 22.64 14.27
C PRO A 268 -13.69 21.88 14.16
N ASN A 269 -13.30 21.59 12.92
CA ASN A 269 -12.00 21.03 12.60
C ASN A 269 -10.95 22.13 12.50
N VAL A 270 -9.73 21.82 12.98
CA VAL A 270 -8.57 22.66 12.73
C VAL A 270 -8.27 22.69 11.23
N HIS A 271 -7.80 23.83 10.75
CA HIS A 271 -7.54 24.11 9.34
C HIS A 271 -8.76 23.93 8.41
N ALA A 272 -9.99 23.93 8.95
CA ALA A 272 -11.18 23.87 8.14
C ALA A 272 -11.35 25.13 7.29
N VAL A 273 -11.82 24.94 6.05
CA VAL A 273 -12.31 25.98 5.15
C VAL A 273 -13.80 25.72 4.92
N THR A 274 -14.59 26.78 4.80
CA THR A 274 -16.05 26.71 4.64
C THR A 274 -16.52 27.28 3.30
N GLU A 275 -17.81 27.14 2.99
CA GLU A 275 -18.42 27.73 1.79
C GLU A 275 -18.19 29.24 1.73
N HIS A 276 -18.38 29.93 2.86
CA HIS A 276 -18.15 31.35 3.02
C HIS A 276 -16.82 31.64 3.71
N ASP A 277 -16.41 32.90 3.71
CA ASP A 277 -15.23 33.37 4.42
C ASP A 277 -15.34 33.06 5.92
N LEU A 278 -14.20 32.89 6.57
CA LEU A 278 -14.12 32.42 7.95
C LEU A 278 -13.24 33.36 8.77
N VAL A 279 -13.71 33.75 9.94
CA VAL A 279 -12.89 34.31 11.02
C VAL A 279 -12.73 33.26 12.10
N VAL A 280 -11.48 32.88 12.39
CA VAL A 280 -11.18 31.76 13.29
C VAL A 280 -10.00 32.10 14.20
N TYR A 281 -10.00 31.54 15.41
CA TYR A 281 -8.83 31.56 16.28
C TYR A 281 -8.39 30.14 16.60
N GLU A 282 -7.39 29.66 15.85
CA GLU A 282 -6.69 28.41 16.12
C GLU A 282 -5.46 28.68 16.97
N ARG A 283 -5.23 27.85 17.99
CA ARG A 283 -4.12 28.01 18.93
C ARG A 283 -3.61 26.67 19.42
N PHE A 284 -2.36 26.66 19.86
CA PHE A 284 -1.91 25.59 20.76
C PHE A 284 -2.52 25.80 22.14
N GLU A 285 -3.03 24.73 22.73
CA GLU A 285 -3.52 24.73 24.10
C GLU A 285 -2.48 25.34 25.04
N THR A 286 -2.91 26.32 25.83
CA THR A 286 -2.03 26.95 26.83
C THR A 286 -1.94 26.03 28.05
N LEU A 287 -0.89 25.21 28.08
CA LEU A 287 -0.54 24.39 29.24
C LEU A 287 0.36 25.20 30.19
N ASN A 288 -0.02 25.30 31.46
CA ASN A 288 0.80 25.93 32.51
C ASN A 288 1.92 24.98 32.98
N ASP A 289 2.71 24.46 32.02
CA ASP A 289 3.82 23.54 32.26
C ASP A 289 4.93 23.85 31.26
N ASP A 290 6.10 24.26 31.76
CA ASP A 290 7.27 24.59 30.93
C ASP A 290 7.73 23.41 30.08
N ALA A 291 7.49 22.16 30.52
CA ALA A 291 7.80 20.96 29.74
C ALA A 291 6.90 20.77 28.51
N SER A 292 5.85 21.58 28.37
CA SER A 292 4.93 21.58 27.22
C SER A 292 5.27 22.63 26.16
N LYS A 293 6.33 23.43 26.37
CA LYS A 293 6.77 24.45 25.40
C LYS A 293 7.44 23.82 24.19
N ILE A 294 6.98 24.23 23.00
CA ILE A 294 7.67 23.95 21.74
C ILE A 294 8.80 24.98 21.61
N VAL A 295 10.05 24.53 21.52
CA VAL A 295 11.22 25.42 21.40
C VAL A 295 11.79 25.34 20.00
N ILE A 296 11.98 26.49 19.36
CA ILE A 296 12.60 26.58 18.03
C ILE A 296 14.05 27.02 18.23
N ASN A 297 14.99 26.10 18.02
CA ASN A 297 16.41 26.35 18.22
C ASN A 297 16.95 27.30 17.13
N SER A 298 18.08 27.97 17.41
CA SER A 298 18.67 28.94 16.47
C SER A 298 19.16 28.32 15.14
N ASP A 299 19.35 27.01 15.10
CA ASP A 299 19.72 26.24 13.90
C ASP A 299 18.50 25.75 13.08
N GLY A 300 17.28 26.12 13.49
CA GLY A 300 16.04 25.70 12.83
C GLY A 300 15.50 24.34 13.28
N THR A 301 16.21 23.62 14.15
CA THR A 301 15.68 22.38 14.73
C THR A 301 14.59 22.69 15.77
N ILE A 302 13.64 21.77 15.92
CA ILE A 302 12.52 21.90 16.87
C ILE A 302 12.72 20.91 18.00
N THR A 303 12.71 21.41 19.24
CA THR A 303 12.62 20.57 20.43
C THR A 303 11.15 20.38 20.77
N TRP A 304 10.63 19.20 20.44
CA TRP A 304 9.25 18.83 20.77
C TRP A 304 9.12 18.43 22.24
N PRO A 305 8.03 18.84 22.93
CA PRO A 305 7.64 18.26 24.21
C PRO A 305 7.51 16.74 24.13
N ALA A 306 7.68 16.05 25.26
CA ALA A 306 7.35 14.63 25.34
C ALA A 306 5.88 14.39 24.91
N PRO A 307 5.52 13.23 24.29
CA PRO A 307 4.18 13.01 23.75
C PRO A 307 3.03 13.23 24.74
N ASN A 308 3.25 12.95 26.04
CA ASN A 308 2.29 13.17 27.12
C ASN A 308 2.23 14.62 27.63
N LYS A 309 3.04 15.52 27.06
CA LYS A 309 3.17 16.95 27.35
C LYS A 309 2.96 17.82 26.11
N MET A 310 2.62 17.22 24.97
CA MET A 310 2.44 17.94 23.72
C MET A 310 1.14 18.76 23.78
N PRO A 311 1.19 20.10 23.62
CA PRO A 311 -0.01 20.92 23.61
C PRO A 311 -0.86 20.59 22.38
N LYS A 312 -2.17 20.56 22.56
CA LYS A 312 -3.08 20.24 21.47
C LYS A 312 -3.32 21.46 20.59
N LEU A 313 -3.25 21.31 19.26
CA LEU A 313 -3.77 22.31 18.33
C LEU A 313 -5.31 22.26 18.35
N GLU A 314 -5.94 23.39 18.64
CA GLU A 314 -7.40 23.49 18.76
C GLU A 314 -7.96 24.80 18.20
N VAL A 315 -9.26 24.79 17.86
CA VAL A 315 -10.04 26.02 17.72
C VAL A 315 -10.43 26.49 19.12
N ALA A 316 -10.07 27.72 19.47
CA ALA A 316 -10.27 28.26 20.81
C ALA A 316 -11.75 28.31 21.21
N LYS A 317 -12.02 28.18 22.51
CA LYS A 317 -13.36 28.26 23.09
C LYS A 317 -13.45 29.38 24.11
N TYR A 318 -14.64 29.97 24.23
CA TYR A 318 -14.94 30.99 25.22
C TYR A 318 -16.41 30.94 25.63
N THR A 319 -16.72 31.56 26.77
CA THR A 319 -18.08 31.67 27.31
C THR A 319 -18.54 33.11 27.17
N THR A 320 -19.70 33.34 26.54
CA THR A 320 -20.30 34.69 26.49
C THR A 320 -21.25 34.91 27.66
N PRO A 321 -21.30 36.11 28.25
CA PRO A 321 -22.21 36.43 29.36
C PRO A 321 -23.71 36.47 28.99
N TYR A 322 -24.08 36.32 27.71
CA TYR A 322 -25.46 36.42 27.22
C TYR A 322 -26.04 35.11 26.66
N MET A 323 -25.33 33.99 26.74
CA MET A 323 -25.89 32.70 26.31
C MET A 323 -26.80 32.12 27.40
N PRO A 324 -28.00 31.61 27.06
CA PRO A 324 -28.86 30.94 28.03
C PRO A 324 -28.14 29.73 28.59
N LEU A 325 -28.22 29.55 29.92
CA LEU A 325 -27.77 28.32 30.58
C LEU A 325 -28.49 27.12 29.94
N THR A 326 -27.81 25.99 29.83
CA THR A 326 -28.49 24.71 29.55
C THR A 326 -29.58 24.46 30.60
N ILE A 327 -30.52 23.53 30.33
CA ILE A 327 -31.61 23.16 31.27
C ILE A 327 -31.06 22.81 32.68
N ASP A 328 -29.77 22.41 32.76
CA ASP A 328 -29.04 22.04 33.98
C ASP A 328 -28.13 23.14 34.55
N GLY A 329 -28.20 24.39 34.08
CA GLY A 329 -27.46 25.52 34.66
C GLY A 329 -25.99 25.65 34.24
N ILE A 330 -25.55 24.96 33.17
CA ILE A 330 -24.18 25.02 32.66
C ILE A 330 -24.07 26.13 31.59
N PRO A 331 -23.06 27.03 31.65
CA PRO A 331 -22.79 28.04 30.62
C PRO A 331 -22.54 27.39 29.26
N GLN A 332 -23.17 27.90 28.20
CA GLN A 332 -22.94 27.42 26.85
C GLN A 332 -21.57 27.93 26.35
N GLU A 333 -20.68 27.01 25.96
CA GLU A 333 -19.38 27.34 25.34
C GLU A 333 -19.55 27.59 23.84
N ARG A 334 -18.84 28.58 23.30
CA ARG A 334 -18.79 28.87 21.86
C ARG A 334 -17.37 28.70 21.34
N PHE A 335 -17.26 28.15 20.13
CA PHE A 335 -16.00 28.07 19.40
C PHE A 335 -15.71 29.38 18.68
N ALA A 336 -14.44 29.76 18.65
CA ALA A 336 -13.91 30.87 17.87
C ALA A 336 -13.85 30.52 16.37
N PHE A 337 -15.02 30.28 15.76
CA PHE A 337 -15.17 29.79 14.38
C PHE A 337 -16.42 30.42 13.76
N PHE A 338 -16.24 31.47 12.96
CA PHE A 338 -17.31 32.32 12.45
C PHE A 338 -17.31 32.35 10.94
N GLN A 339 -18.36 31.84 10.32
CA GLN A 339 -18.60 32.12 8.91
C GLN A 339 -19.12 33.54 8.76
N VAL A 340 -18.55 34.25 7.81
CA VAL A 340 -18.85 35.65 7.52
C VAL A 340 -19.12 35.82 6.03
N LYS A 341 -20.16 36.58 5.69
CA LYS A 341 -20.62 36.82 4.31
C LYS A 341 -20.42 38.26 3.87
N SER A 342 -19.99 39.13 4.79
CA SER A 342 -19.77 40.54 4.54
C SER A 342 -18.61 41.09 5.38
N GLU A 343 -18.05 42.22 4.96
CA GLU A 343 -17.02 42.93 5.72
C GLU A 343 -17.53 43.41 7.10
N ASP A 344 -18.84 43.65 7.24
CA ASP A 344 -19.44 44.02 8.53
C ASP A 344 -19.45 42.83 9.50
N GLU A 345 -19.85 41.64 9.02
CA GLU A 345 -19.81 40.41 9.80
C GLU A 345 -18.38 40.03 10.18
N LYS A 346 -17.43 40.21 9.26
CA LYS A 346 -15.99 40.00 9.52
C LYS A 346 -15.48 40.90 10.65
N ARG A 347 -15.75 42.21 10.58
CA ARG A 347 -15.35 43.17 11.63
C ARG A 347 -16.00 42.84 12.97
N ALA A 348 -17.27 42.44 12.97
CA ALA A 348 -17.98 42.04 14.19
C ALA A 348 -17.38 40.78 14.83
N ALA A 349 -17.07 39.75 14.02
CA ALA A 349 -16.46 38.52 14.50
C ALA A 349 -15.04 38.75 15.08
N ILE A 350 -14.22 39.55 14.41
CA ILE A 350 -12.89 39.93 14.91
C ILE A 350 -13.00 40.66 16.25
N HIS A 351 -13.90 41.64 16.35
CA HIS A 351 -14.12 42.38 17.59
C HIS A 351 -14.60 41.46 18.73
N GLU A 352 -15.53 40.54 18.46
CA GLU A 352 -15.99 39.56 19.44
C GLU A 352 -14.83 38.70 19.98
N LEU A 353 -13.95 38.23 19.09
CA LEU A 353 -12.78 37.44 19.49
C LEU A 353 -11.74 38.25 20.26
N GLN A 354 -11.51 39.52 19.92
CA GLN A 354 -10.61 40.39 20.66
C GLN A 354 -11.11 40.68 22.09
N VAL A 355 -12.42 40.77 22.28
CA VAL A 355 -13.04 40.91 23.61
C VAL A 355 -12.96 39.59 24.40
N ALA A 356 -13.22 38.46 23.74
CA ALA A 356 -13.17 37.14 24.37
C ALA A 356 -11.75 36.69 24.74
N PHE A 357 -10.75 37.10 23.96
CA PHE A 357 -9.35 36.75 24.15
C PHE A 357 -8.46 38.00 24.21
N PRO A 358 -8.43 38.71 25.37
CA PRO A 358 -7.65 39.93 25.50
C PRO A 358 -6.16 39.71 25.19
N GLY A 359 -5.60 40.55 24.33
CA GLY A 359 -4.19 40.51 23.93
C GLY A 359 -3.89 39.69 22.67
N VAL A 360 -4.85 38.91 22.16
CA VAL A 360 -4.70 38.21 20.87
C VAL A 360 -4.83 39.22 19.73
N LYS A 361 -3.85 39.21 18.82
CA LYS A 361 -3.81 40.08 17.64
C LYS A 361 -4.47 39.42 16.44
N VAL A 362 -4.89 40.23 15.47
CA VAL A 362 -5.24 39.72 14.13
C VAL A 362 -3.94 39.34 13.43
N CYS A 363 -3.94 38.18 12.75
CA CYS A 363 -2.80 37.74 11.95
C CYS A 363 -2.46 38.82 10.91
N GLN A 364 -1.16 39.09 10.72
CA GLN A 364 -0.69 40.16 9.84
C GLN A 364 -0.18 39.64 8.49
N ASP A 365 0.12 38.34 8.41
CA ASP A 365 0.55 37.70 7.18
C ASP A 365 -0.66 37.46 6.25
N ASP A 366 -0.42 37.43 4.95
CA ASP A 366 -1.41 37.11 3.92
C ASP A 366 -1.63 35.59 3.78
N TYR A 367 -0.79 34.77 4.43
CA TYR A 367 -0.93 33.32 4.52
C TYR A 367 -2.11 32.94 5.45
N GLU A 368 -3.03 32.17 4.89
CA GLU A 368 -4.10 31.51 5.62
C GLU A 368 -3.48 30.33 6.41
N PHE A 369 -3.98 30.01 7.61
CA PHE A 369 -3.55 28.99 8.57
C PHE A 369 -2.45 29.38 9.58
N GLU A 370 -2.32 30.66 9.91
CA GLU A 370 -1.52 31.07 11.08
C GLU A 370 -2.20 30.68 12.40
N VAL A 371 -1.40 30.24 13.38
CA VAL A 371 -1.86 29.84 14.72
C VAL A 371 -1.49 30.91 15.76
N ASN A 372 -2.22 30.94 16.88
CA ASN A 372 -2.04 31.88 17.99
C ASN A 372 -2.38 33.36 17.66
N CYS A 373 -3.11 33.61 16.56
CA CYS A 373 -3.69 34.90 16.21
C CYS A 373 -5.10 34.74 15.60
N ILE A 374 -5.89 35.82 15.56
CA ILE A 374 -7.21 35.82 14.91
C ILE A 374 -7.01 35.86 13.40
N GLU A 375 -7.42 34.79 12.75
CA GLU A 375 -7.18 34.53 11.34
C GLU A 375 -8.42 34.86 10.51
N PHE A 376 -8.18 35.27 9.26
CA PHE A 376 -9.19 35.37 8.23
C PHE A 376 -8.86 34.40 7.10
N ARG A 377 -9.77 33.48 6.78
CA ARG A 377 -9.68 32.57 5.63
C ARG A 377 -10.72 32.93 4.60
N LYS A 378 -10.31 32.92 3.33
CA LYS A 378 -11.25 32.99 2.22
C LYS A 378 -12.02 31.67 2.11
N GLY A 379 -13.33 31.76 1.93
CA GLY A 379 -14.18 30.60 1.70
C GLY A 379 -13.87 29.95 0.36
N HIS A 380 -14.04 28.63 0.29
CA HIS A 380 -13.84 27.88 -0.97
C HIS A 380 -15.00 28.06 -1.96
N GLY A 381 -16.14 28.61 -1.52
CA GLY A 381 -17.29 28.92 -2.40
C GLY A 381 -18.05 27.71 -2.95
N ILE A 382 -17.76 26.51 -2.44
CA ILE A 382 -18.44 25.26 -2.82
C ILE A 382 -19.61 25.09 -1.85
N PRO A 383 -20.85 24.85 -2.32
CA PRO A 383 -21.99 24.63 -1.45
C PRO A 383 -21.76 23.48 -0.45
N SER A 384 -22.04 23.73 0.83
CA SER A 384 -21.89 22.76 1.92
C SER A 384 -23.24 22.40 2.54
N PHE A 385 -23.44 21.12 2.86
CA PHE A 385 -24.74 20.62 3.35
C PHE A 385 -24.65 19.92 4.72
N GLY A 386 -25.78 19.92 5.43
CA GLY A 386 -25.97 19.22 6.70
C GLY A 386 -25.21 19.82 7.88
N ASN A 387 -25.37 19.21 9.05
CA ASN A 387 -24.76 19.69 10.31
C ASN A 387 -23.22 19.62 10.33
N TYR A 388 -22.62 18.87 9.40
CA TYR A 388 -21.17 18.70 9.27
C TYR A 388 -20.53 19.71 8.31
N GLN A 389 -21.35 20.45 7.56
CA GLN A 389 -20.93 21.33 6.47
C GLN A 389 -19.90 20.66 5.56
N ARG A 390 -20.26 19.47 5.07
CA ARG A 390 -19.47 18.78 4.06
C ARG A 390 -19.63 19.54 2.76
N ALA A 391 -18.52 20.01 2.18
CA ALA A 391 -18.61 20.56 0.84
C ALA A 391 -18.91 19.42 -0.13
N ASN A 392 -19.51 19.79 -1.25
CA ASN A 392 -19.92 18.85 -2.28
C ASN A 392 -18.72 18.35 -3.11
N TYR A 393 -17.77 17.65 -2.45
CA TYR A 393 -16.46 17.24 -2.97
C TYR A 393 -16.50 16.00 -3.88
N GLU A 394 -17.65 15.38 -4.13
CA GLU A 394 -17.76 14.20 -4.99
C GLU A 394 -17.71 14.53 -6.49
N ARG A 395 -17.19 15.70 -6.84
CA ARG A 395 -17.16 16.24 -8.20
C ARG A 395 -15.72 16.38 -8.69
N TYR A 396 -15.36 15.58 -9.69
CA TYR A 396 -14.22 15.90 -10.54
C TYR A 396 -14.71 16.77 -11.70
N SER A 397 -14.59 18.08 -11.57
CA SER A 397 -14.81 18.99 -12.71
C SER A 397 -13.72 18.73 -13.74
N ILE A 398 -14.03 18.14 -14.89
CA ILE A 398 -13.09 18.01 -16.01
C ILE A 398 -13.01 19.35 -16.77
N SER A 399 -12.46 20.37 -16.12
CA SER A 399 -12.17 21.69 -16.70
C SER A 399 -10.72 21.76 -17.19
N PRO A 400 -10.35 22.71 -18.06
CA PRO A 400 -8.96 22.87 -18.50
C PRO A 400 -7.97 22.94 -17.33
N LYS A 401 -8.24 23.76 -16.30
CA LYS A 401 -7.40 23.86 -15.09
C LYS A 401 -7.20 22.53 -14.36
N VAL A 402 -8.24 21.71 -14.28
CA VAL A 402 -8.16 20.39 -13.64
C VAL A 402 -7.39 19.42 -14.52
N ILE A 403 -7.59 19.45 -15.84
CA ILE A 403 -6.83 18.63 -16.79
C ILE A 403 -5.34 19.01 -16.74
N ASP A 404 -5.02 20.31 -16.80
CA ASP A 404 -3.64 20.80 -16.73
C ASP A 404 -2.97 20.32 -15.44
N SER A 405 -3.68 20.41 -14.31
CA SER A 405 -3.20 19.89 -13.01
C SER A 405 -3.08 18.35 -12.98
N MET A 406 -3.94 17.60 -13.68
CA MET A 406 -3.81 16.14 -13.85
C MET A 406 -2.59 15.78 -14.70
N VAL A 407 -2.33 16.51 -15.80
CA VAL A 407 -1.16 16.33 -16.66
C VAL A 407 0.11 16.64 -15.88
N GLU A 408 0.12 17.74 -15.11
CA GLU A 408 1.24 18.10 -14.25
C GLU A 408 1.48 17.04 -13.16
N ALA A 409 0.41 16.53 -12.53
CA ALA A 409 0.51 15.43 -11.57
C ALA A 409 1.03 14.13 -12.19
N ALA A 410 0.81 13.91 -13.49
CA ALA A 410 1.34 12.80 -14.27
C ALA A 410 2.74 13.07 -14.87
N ASN A 411 3.24 14.32 -14.82
CA ASN A 411 4.52 14.69 -15.39
C ASN A 411 5.67 14.03 -14.59
N LEU A 412 6.23 12.99 -15.19
CA LEU A 412 7.27 12.16 -14.59
C LEU A 412 8.55 12.97 -14.31
N GLY A 413 8.92 13.85 -15.24
CA GLY A 413 10.11 14.70 -15.12
C GLY A 413 10.01 15.70 -13.96
N THR A 414 8.87 16.39 -13.85
CA THR A 414 8.61 17.32 -12.74
C THR A 414 8.56 16.56 -11.41
N ASN A 415 7.85 15.43 -11.36
CA ASN A 415 7.73 14.65 -10.12
C ASN A 415 9.09 14.17 -9.60
N LEU A 416 9.95 13.62 -10.47
CA LEU A 416 11.32 13.25 -10.09
C LEU A 416 12.13 14.45 -9.59
N THR A 417 11.97 15.61 -10.22
CA THR A 417 12.63 16.84 -9.80
C THR A 417 12.12 17.30 -8.43
N LYS A 418 10.80 17.24 -8.18
CA LYS A 418 10.21 17.55 -6.86
C LYS A 418 10.75 16.62 -5.78
N LEU A 419 10.81 15.31 -6.03
CA LEU A 419 11.38 14.34 -5.08
C LEU A 419 12.88 14.57 -4.86
N TYR A 420 13.64 14.91 -5.91
CA TYR A 420 15.05 15.30 -5.80
C TYR A 420 15.23 16.53 -4.90
N GLN A 421 14.48 17.60 -5.14
CA GLN A 421 14.57 18.84 -4.35
C GLN A 421 14.14 18.63 -2.90
N HIS A 422 13.11 17.80 -2.67
CA HIS A 422 12.69 17.38 -1.34
C HIS A 422 13.80 16.64 -0.61
N GLU A 423 14.39 15.65 -1.26
CA GLU A 423 15.46 14.87 -0.66
C GLU A 423 16.74 15.69 -0.44
N LEU A 424 17.06 16.60 -1.37
CA LEU A 424 18.17 17.53 -1.25
C LEU A 424 18.02 18.43 -0.01
N TYR A 425 16.80 18.85 0.31
CA TYR A 425 16.50 19.60 1.53
C TYR A 425 16.94 18.82 2.78
N TYR A 426 16.59 17.55 2.90
CA TYR A 426 17.00 16.74 4.05
C TYR A 426 18.51 16.45 4.05
N ARG A 427 19.08 16.12 2.89
CA ARG A 427 20.52 15.82 2.76
C ARG A 427 21.42 17.02 3.06
N THR A 428 20.94 18.23 2.81
CA THR A 428 21.66 19.49 3.08
C THR A 428 21.21 20.20 4.34
N ARG A 429 20.37 19.56 5.17
CA ARG A 429 19.82 20.15 6.41
C ARG A 429 19.14 21.51 6.17
N GLY A 430 18.48 21.65 5.03
CA GLY A 430 17.72 22.83 4.64
C GLY A 430 18.51 23.95 3.96
N GLU A 431 19.82 23.78 3.71
CA GLU A 431 20.63 24.79 3.01
C GLU A 431 20.25 24.93 1.52
N GLN A 432 19.82 23.84 0.88
CA GLN A 432 19.38 23.78 -0.51
C GLN A 432 18.14 22.88 -0.63
N GLY A 433 17.49 22.87 -1.79
CA GLY A 433 16.31 22.04 -2.02
C GLY A 433 15.01 22.68 -1.56
N HIS A 434 13.91 21.95 -1.73
CA HIS A 434 12.56 22.40 -1.41
C HIS A 434 11.77 21.29 -0.74
N ARG A 435 11.35 21.50 0.51
CA ARG A 435 10.56 20.54 1.27
C ARG A 435 9.09 20.59 0.85
N LEU A 436 8.61 19.47 0.31
CA LEU A 436 7.18 19.23 0.05
C LEU A 436 6.40 19.01 1.36
N SER A 437 5.11 19.39 1.37
CA SER A 437 4.18 18.96 2.42
C SER A 437 4.03 17.44 2.41
N LEU A 438 3.62 16.82 3.52
CA LEU A 438 3.43 15.35 3.57
C LEU A 438 2.38 14.88 2.54
N THR A 439 1.33 15.67 2.32
CA THR A 439 0.29 15.36 1.32
C THR A 439 0.86 15.37 -0.09
N GLU A 440 1.54 16.45 -0.49
CA GLU A 440 2.17 16.54 -1.81
C GLU A 440 3.28 15.49 -1.99
N LEU A 441 4.05 15.22 -0.94
CA LEU A 441 5.09 14.18 -0.94
C LEU A 441 4.50 12.81 -1.24
N ASN A 442 3.48 12.39 -0.47
CA ASN A 442 2.87 11.07 -0.64
C ASN A 442 2.29 10.93 -2.05
N GLN A 443 1.58 11.94 -2.55
CA GLN A 443 1.00 11.87 -3.90
C GLN A 443 2.05 11.90 -5.00
N THR A 444 3.08 12.75 -4.88
CA THR A 444 4.20 12.78 -5.84
C THR A 444 4.93 11.45 -5.85
N TYR A 445 5.17 10.87 -4.66
CA TYR A 445 5.79 9.57 -4.49
C TYR A 445 4.95 8.44 -5.11
N ASP A 446 3.65 8.38 -4.77
CA ASP A 446 2.71 7.39 -5.29
C ASP A 446 2.63 7.47 -6.81
N ASN A 447 2.40 8.67 -7.37
CA ASN A 447 2.36 8.89 -8.81
C ASN A 447 3.66 8.45 -9.48
N THR A 448 4.82 8.82 -8.92
CA THR A 448 6.12 8.42 -9.48
C THR A 448 6.36 6.92 -9.40
N SER A 449 5.93 6.27 -8.30
CA SER A 449 6.14 4.84 -8.07
C SER A 449 5.45 3.97 -9.12
N VAL A 450 4.24 4.36 -9.56
CA VAL A 450 3.49 3.68 -10.62
C VAL A 450 4.29 3.64 -11.92
N TRP A 451 4.95 4.75 -12.28
CA TRP A 451 5.79 4.82 -13.48
C TRP A 451 7.17 4.18 -13.28
N MET A 452 7.76 4.23 -12.09
CA MET A 452 9.16 3.85 -11.91
C MET A 452 9.38 2.44 -11.37
N TRP A 453 8.38 1.74 -10.84
CA TRP A 453 8.57 0.38 -10.31
C TRP A 453 8.31 -0.72 -11.35
N ASN A 454 9.07 -0.66 -12.45
CA ASN A 454 9.10 -1.59 -13.58
C ASN A 454 10.46 -1.47 -14.29
N ASP A 455 10.70 -2.16 -15.40
CA ASP A 455 11.90 -2.02 -16.26
C ASP A 455 11.58 -1.43 -17.65
N GLU A 456 10.47 -0.67 -17.77
CA GLU A 456 10.05 -0.13 -19.07
C GLU A 456 11.11 0.82 -19.66
N PRO A 457 11.40 0.72 -20.98
CA PRO A 457 12.50 1.42 -21.63
C PRO A 457 12.09 2.84 -22.05
N TYR A 458 11.86 3.71 -21.07
CA TYR A 458 11.47 5.11 -21.30
C TYR A 458 12.41 5.84 -22.26
N ARG A 459 11.84 6.65 -23.17
CA ARG A 459 12.60 7.38 -24.20
C ARG A 459 12.13 8.82 -24.30
N TYR A 460 13.07 9.69 -24.63
CA TYR A 460 12.81 11.05 -25.06
C TYR A 460 12.90 11.12 -26.59
N ASP A 461 11.82 11.61 -27.21
CA ASP A 461 11.74 11.88 -28.63
C ASP A 461 11.55 13.39 -28.83
N ASN A 462 12.51 14.02 -29.51
CA ASN A 462 12.49 15.47 -29.74
C ASN A 462 11.55 15.91 -30.87
N SER A 463 10.91 14.95 -31.56
CA SER A 463 9.93 15.22 -32.61
C SER A 463 8.51 15.44 -32.07
N VAL A 464 8.28 15.10 -30.80
CA VAL A 464 7.01 15.32 -30.08
C VAL A 464 7.23 16.27 -28.90
N GLU A 465 6.15 16.88 -28.43
CA GLU A 465 6.18 17.75 -27.25
C GLU A 465 6.41 16.90 -25.99
N ASP A 466 7.31 17.35 -25.11
CA ASP A 466 7.67 16.63 -23.88
C ASP A 466 6.70 16.93 -22.73
N GLU A 467 5.41 16.72 -22.95
CA GLU A 467 4.34 17.10 -22.02
C GLU A 467 4.46 16.41 -20.65
N LEU A 468 5.00 15.18 -20.61
CA LEU A 468 5.17 14.38 -19.39
C LEU A 468 6.61 14.40 -18.83
N GLY A 469 7.50 15.21 -19.40
CA GLY A 469 8.87 15.39 -18.89
C GLY A 469 9.78 14.17 -19.01
N PHE A 470 9.61 13.37 -20.07
CA PHE A 470 10.46 12.21 -20.38
C PHE A 470 11.93 12.59 -20.55
N LYS A 471 12.25 13.79 -21.05
CA LYS A 471 13.65 14.23 -21.12
C LYS A 471 14.30 14.20 -19.74
N THR A 472 13.66 14.78 -18.74
CA THR A 472 14.20 14.81 -17.38
C THR A 472 14.22 13.42 -16.76
N ALA A 473 13.18 12.61 -16.99
CA ALA A 473 13.11 11.25 -16.48
C ALA A 473 14.22 10.35 -17.03
N VAL A 474 14.44 10.37 -18.36
CA VAL A 474 15.50 9.60 -19.03
C VAL A 474 16.89 10.08 -18.61
N ASP A 475 17.07 11.38 -18.33
CA ASP A 475 18.33 11.91 -17.78
C ASP A 475 18.62 11.31 -16.40
N TYR A 476 17.62 11.29 -15.48
CA TYR A 476 17.78 10.60 -14.19
C TYR A 476 18.12 9.12 -14.37
N LEU A 477 17.38 8.38 -15.20
CA LEU A 477 17.65 6.95 -15.44
C LEU A 477 19.06 6.72 -15.96
N ASN A 478 19.52 7.53 -16.91
CA ASN A 478 20.90 7.45 -17.40
C ASN A 478 21.93 7.79 -16.32
N CYS A 479 21.65 8.70 -15.40
CA CYS A 479 22.57 8.98 -14.30
C CYS A 479 22.68 7.80 -13.31
N TYR A 480 21.57 7.11 -13.01
CA TYR A 480 21.57 5.94 -12.13
C TYR A 480 22.07 4.65 -12.81
N THR A 481 22.05 4.59 -14.14
CA THR A 481 22.53 3.44 -14.93
C THR A 481 23.88 3.67 -15.59
N ASN A 482 24.52 4.83 -15.37
CA ASN A 482 25.74 5.25 -16.08
C ASN A 482 25.62 5.12 -17.61
N ASN A 483 24.56 5.72 -18.15
CA ASN A 483 24.17 5.76 -19.56
C ASN A 483 23.82 4.41 -20.21
N GLN A 484 23.63 3.33 -19.43
CA GLN A 484 23.18 2.04 -20.01
C GLN A 484 21.71 2.05 -20.44
N HIS A 485 20.85 2.85 -19.78
CA HIS A 485 19.43 2.99 -20.13
C HIS A 485 19.20 3.51 -21.55
N GLN A 486 20.08 4.40 -22.05
CA GLN A 486 19.94 5.06 -23.35
C GLN A 486 18.65 5.91 -23.43
N GLY A 487 17.81 5.74 -24.45
CA GLY A 487 16.52 6.45 -24.53
C GLY A 487 16.57 7.86 -25.13
N GLY A 488 17.59 8.15 -25.95
CA GLY A 488 17.63 9.37 -26.79
C GLY A 488 18.43 10.55 -26.21
N ILE A 489 18.84 10.47 -24.94
CA ILE A 489 19.77 11.41 -24.30
C ILE A 489 20.72 10.65 -23.37
N GLU A 490 21.76 11.33 -22.90
CA GLU A 490 22.69 10.85 -21.88
C GLU A 490 22.52 11.64 -20.57
N CYS A 491 23.08 11.11 -19.48
CA CYS A 491 23.12 11.78 -18.18
C CYS A 491 23.88 13.10 -18.28
N SER A 492 23.28 14.16 -17.75
CA SER A 492 23.90 15.48 -17.63
C SER A 492 25.05 15.45 -16.61
N VAL A 493 26.24 15.93 -16.99
CA VAL A 493 27.44 15.94 -16.13
C VAL A 493 27.19 16.64 -14.79
N ASP A 494 26.53 17.80 -14.82
CA ASP A 494 26.21 18.58 -13.60
C ASP A 494 25.28 17.79 -12.67
N LYS A 495 24.30 17.07 -13.24
CA LYS A 495 23.37 16.23 -12.48
C LYS A 495 24.10 15.04 -11.85
N GLN A 496 24.96 14.36 -12.60
CA GLN A 496 25.76 13.26 -12.08
C GLN A 496 26.63 13.71 -10.90
N GLN A 497 27.32 14.84 -11.06
CA GLN A 497 28.15 15.42 -9.99
C GLN A 497 27.31 15.82 -8.78
N ALA A 498 26.12 16.38 -8.97
CA ALA A 498 25.22 16.73 -7.88
C ALA A 498 24.71 15.49 -7.13
N LEU A 499 24.33 14.42 -7.83
CA LEU A 499 23.89 13.16 -7.22
C LEU A 499 25.00 12.52 -6.37
N ILE A 500 26.25 12.56 -6.84
CA ILE A 500 27.41 12.07 -6.08
C ILE A 500 27.69 12.97 -4.87
N LYS A 501 27.79 14.30 -5.09
CA LYS A 501 28.12 15.28 -4.04
C LYS A 501 27.18 15.21 -2.84
N TYR A 502 25.88 15.02 -3.09
CA TYR A 502 24.86 14.97 -2.03
C TYR A 502 24.52 13.53 -1.59
N GLY A 503 25.26 12.52 -2.08
CA GLY A 503 25.19 11.15 -1.59
C GLY A 503 23.97 10.34 -2.04
N PHE A 504 23.35 10.69 -3.17
CA PHE A 504 22.36 9.84 -3.84
C PHE A 504 23.06 8.65 -4.55
N LEU A 505 24.23 8.93 -5.11
CA LEU A 505 25.13 7.96 -5.74
C LEU A 505 26.47 7.96 -5.00
N HIS A 506 27.17 6.84 -5.02
CA HIS A 506 28.59 6.76 -4.73
C HIS A 506 29.43 7.22 -5.94
N GLU A 507 30.71 7.52 -5.72
CA GLU A 507 31.63 7.95 -6.79
C GLU A 507 31.79 6.89 -7.91
N ASN A 508 31.57 5.61 -7.60
CA ASN A 508 31.58 4.51 -8.56
C ASN A 508 30.26 4.36 -9.35
N GLY A 509 29.29 5.28 -9.14
CA GLY A 509 28.00 5.29 -9.82
C GLY A 509 26.92 4.41 -9.20
N GLU A 510 27.20 3.73 -8.08
CA GLU A 510 26.21 2.90 -7.40
C GLU A 510 25.21 3.76 -6.60
N LEU A 511 23.93 3.40 -6.65
CA LEU A 511 22.90 3.97 -5.81
C LEU A 511 23.25 3.73 -4.34
N ASN A 512 23.23 4.81 -3.56
CA ASN A 512 23.48 4.82 -2.13
C ASN A 512 22.15 4.93 -1.36
N PRO A 513 21.59 3.84 -0.82
CA PRO A 513 20.37 3.90 -0.01
C PRO A 513 20.56 4.70 1.28
N SER A 514 21.79 4.73 1.81
CA SER A 514 22.17 5.35 3.07
C SER A 514 21.26 4.90 4.23
N TYR A 515 21.12 3.59 4.44
CA TYR A 515 20.19 3.05 5.44
C TYR A 515 20.43 3.61 6.87
N PRO A 516 19.39 3.76 7.70
CA PRO A 516 17.97 3.48 7.42
C PRO A 516 17.38 4.46 6.40
N LEU A 517 16.57 3.96 5.49
CA LEU A 517 15.93 4.73 4.42
C LEU A 517 14.47 5.00 4.79
N ASN A 518 14.20 6.27 5.09
CA ASN A 518 12.86 6.81 5.28
C ASN A 518 12.40 7.50 4.00
N TYR A 519 11.32 7.04 3.37
CA TYR A 519 10.81 7.68 2.15
C TYR A 519 10.39 9.14 2.38
N GLN A 520 10.01 9.52 3.60
CA GLN A 520 9.64 10.91 3.91
C GLN A 520 10.82 11.88 3.88
N GLU A 521 12.05 11.36 3.93
CA GLU A 521 13.28 12.16 3.86
C GLU A 521 14.03 11.89 2.56
N LYS A 522 13.98 10.65 2.07
CA LYS A 522 14.71 10.16 0.90
C LYS A 522 13.80 9.53 -0.17
N PRO A 523 12.79 10.25 -0.68
CA PRO A 523 11.79 9.69 -1.60
C PRO A 523 12.38 9.32 -2.97
N LEU A 524 13.30 10.11 -3.52
CA LEU A 524 13.89 9.79 -4.83
C LEU A 524 14.76 8.52 -4.74
N THR A 525 15.58 8.43 -3.69
CA THR A 525 16.40 7.22 -3.44
C THR A 525 15.50 6.01 -3.24
N ARG A 526 14.35 6.15 -2.56
CA ARG A 526 13.37 5.06 -2.41
C ARG A 526 12.76 4.62 -3.75
N ILE A 527 12.43 5.58 -4.62
CA ILE A 527 11.90 5.31 -5.96
C ILE A 527 12.92 4.50 -6.78
N MET A 528 14.17 4.97 -6.82
CA MET A 528 15.23 4.33 -7.60
C MET A 528 15.65 2.97 -7.03
N LEU A 529 15.63 2.80 -5.70
CA LEU A 529 15.82 1.50 -5.05
C LEU A 529 14.67 0.51 -5.35
N GLY A 530 13.45 1.01 -5.56
CA GLY A 530 12.34 0.19 -6.04
C GLY A 530 12.58 -0.25 -7.48
N ARG A 531 12.85 0.70 -8.38
CA ARG A 531 13.18 0.48 -9.80
C ARG A 531 14.27 -0.60 -9.98
N SER A 532 15.33 -0.55 -9.18
CA SER A 532 16.48 -1.48 -9.29
C SER A 532 16.15 -2.95 -9.08
N TYR A 533 14.97 -3.31 -8.57
CA TYR A 533 14.54 -4.70 -8.50
C TYR A 533 14.26 -5.32 -9.89
N TRP A 534 13.74 -4.50 -10.82
CA TRP A 534 13.45 -4.87 -12.20
C TRP A 534 14.60 -4.46 -13.13
N ASP A 535 15.05 -3.22 -13.00
CA ASP A 535 16.09 -2.61 -13.81
C ASP A 535 17.49 -2.96 -13.29
N LEU A 536 18.09 -3.99 -13.87
CA LEU A 536 19.40 -4.51 -13.46
C LEU A 536 20.59 -3.64 -13.90
N ASP A 537 20.34 -2.55 -14.62
CA ASP A 537 21.40 -1.59 -14.94
C ASP A 537 21.64 -0.61 -13.78
N ILE A 538 20.66 -0.44 -12.89
CA ILE A 538 20.82 0.33 -11.64
C ILE A 538 21.54 -0.55 -10.61
N LYS A 539 22.81 -0.25 -10.35
CA LYS A 539 23.60 -0.94 -9.32
C LYS A 539 23.37 -0.30 -7.97
N VAL A 540 23.01 -1.12 -6.97
CA VAL A 540 22.77 -0.67 -5.60
C VAL A 540 23.91 -1.09 -4.67
N ASP A 541 24.28 -0.22 -3.74
CA ASP A 541 25.16 -0.59 -2.62
C ASP A 541 24.50 -1.63 -1.71
N THR A 542 25.02 -2.85 -1.79
CA THR A 542 24.58 -4.03 -1.03
C THR A 542 25.56 -4.42 0.08
N THR A 543 26.56 -3.57 0.38
CA THR A 543 27.63 -3.87 1.34
C THR A 543 27.07 -4.21 2.73
N GLN A 544 26.08 -3.45 3.21
CA GLN A 544 25.43 -3.72 4.49
C GLN A 544 24.56 -4.98 4.45
N TYR A 545 23.72 -5.09 3.42
CA TYR A 545 22.79 -6.19 3.21
C TYR A 545 22.42 -6.33 1.71
N PRO A 546 22.31 -7.56 1.17
CA PRO A 546 22.59 -8.82 1.85
C PRO A 546 24.09 -9.08 2.05
N GLY A 547 24.97 -8.29 1.42
CA GLY A 547 26.44 -8.32 1.49
C GLY A 547 27.07 -8.57 0.11
N ARG A 548 28.39 -8.36 0.01
CA ARG A 548 29.15 -8.39 -1.24
C ARG A 548 30.32 -9.40 -1.20
N PRO A 549 30.05 -10.71 -1.29
CA PRO A 549 31.11 -11.70 -1.40
C PRO A 549 31.96 -11.49 -2.65
N ALA A 550 33.23 -11.88 -2.59
CA ALA A 550 34.15 -11.81 -3.71
C ALA A 550 33.62 -12.63 -4.89
N PHE A 551 33.56 -12.02 -6.08
CA PHE A 551 33.06 -12.72 -7.26
C PHE A 551 33.93 -13.95 -7.57
N THR A 552 33.29 -15.11 -7.64
CA THR A 552 33.88 -16.34 -8.16
C THR A 552 33.00 -16.89 -9.27
N ASN A 553 33.61 -17.26 -10.41
CA ASN A 553 32.89 -17.94 -11.49
C ASN A 553 32.84 -19.45 -11.23
N GLY A 554 32.36 -19.83 -10.05
CA GLY A 554 32.31 -21.22 -9.61
C GLY A 554 31.32 -22.04 -10.43
N THR A 555 31.63 -23.34 -10.58
CA THR A 555 30.72 -24.34 -11.15
C THR A 555 30.46 -25.40 -10.09
N GLN A 556 29.19 -25.69 -9.82
CA GLN A 556 28.77 -26.66 -8.80
C GLN A 556 27.64 -27.53 -9.32
N THR A 557 27.58 -28.78 -8.85
CA THR A 557 26.44 -29.67 -9.13
C THR A 557 25.77 -30.03 -7.82
N VAL A 558 24.45 -29.79 -7.76
CA VAL A 558 23.62 -30.03 -6.58
C VAL A 558 22.67 -31.17 -6.88
N THR A 559 22.58 -32.14 -5.97
CA THR A 559 21.60 -33.22 -6.05
C THR A 559 20.39 -32.84 -5.22
N VAL A 560 19.20 -32.88 -5.84
CA VAL A 560 17.94 -32.40 -5.29
C VAL A 560 16.93 -33.54 -5.26
N SER A 561 16.29 -33.78 -4.12
CA SER A 561 15.20 -34.77 -4.03
C SER A 561 13.96 -34.26 -4.77
N THR A 562 13.34 -35.08 -5.61
CA THR A 562 12.30 -34.62 -6.55
C THR A 562 10.88 -34.64 -5.99
N LEU A 563 10.63 -35.24 -4.83
CA LEU A 563 9.29 -35.37 -4.25
C LEU A 563 8.79 -34.04 -3.69
N ASN A 564 7.88 -33.34 -4.37
CA ASN A 564 7.30 -32.06 -3.91
C ASN A 564 5.93 -32.24 -3.24
N ASN A 565 5.86 -33.03 -2.16
CA ASN A 565 4.61 -33.27 -1.42
C ASN A 565 4.63 -32.65 -0.02
N ALA A 566 4.21 -31.39 0.06
CA ALA A 566 4.14 -30.65 1.31
C ALA A 566 3.41 -31.46 2.42
N VAL A 567 4.03 -31.60 3.60
CA VAL A 567 3.39 -32.29 4.76
C VAL A 567 2.27 -31.42 5.31
N THR A 568 2.58 -30.13 5.37
CA THR A 568 1.69 -28.99 5.60
C THR A 568 2.15 -27.90 4.65
N GLY A 569 1.38 -26.82 4.48
CA GLY A 569 1.80 -25.67 3.65
C GLY A 569 3.17 -25.07 4.05
N THR A 570 3.66 -25.39 5.25
CA THR A 570 4.83 -24.79 5.89
C THR A 570 5.98 -25.78 6.14
N VAL A 571 5.82 -27.04 5.71
CA VAL A 571 6.87 -28.05 5.68
C VAL A 571 6.91 -28.67 4.29
N ASN A 572 7.82 -28.16 3.48
CA ASN A 572 7.85 -28.42 2.04
C ASN A 572 9.27 -28.73 1.56
N ASN A 573 9.38 -29.14 0.31
CA ASN A 573 10.62 -29.52 -0.35
C ASN A 573 11.23 -28.34 -1.14
N MET A 574 11.39 -27.18 -0.50
CA MET A 574 12.24 -26.11 -1.02
C MET A 574 13.64 -26.35 -0.47
N GLN A 575 14.57 -26.75 -1.32
CA GLN A 575 15.92 -27.19 -0.93
C GLN A 575 16.95 -26.07 -1.00
N SER A 576 17.77 -25.99 0.05
CA SER A 576 18.95 -25.14 0.09
C SER A 576 20.06 -25.76 -0.75
N THR A 577 20.72 -24.95 -1.58
CA THR A 577 21.82 -25.42 -2.42
C THR A 577 23.19 -25.16 -1.81
N GLY A 578 23.27 -24.23 -0.85
CA GLY A 578 24.51 -23.62 -0.37
C GLY A 578 25.27 -22.82 -1.44
N LEU A 579 24.60 -22.45 -2.53
CA LEU A 579 25.15 -21.62 -3.59
C LEU A 579 24.66 -20.19 -3.46
N TRP A 580 25.48 -19.24 -3.90
CA TRP A 580 25.21 -17.81 -3.88
C TRP A 580 25.26 -17.23 -5.30
N ALA A 581 24.19 -16.53 -5.69
CA ALA A 581 24.16 -15.71 -6.88
C ALA A 581 24.77 -14.34 -6.57
N HIS A 582 25.81 -13.94 -7.29
CA HIS A 582 26.37 -12.59 -7.15
C HIS A 582 25.45 -11.53 -7.77
N GLN A 583 25.44 -10.34 -7.17
CA GLN A 583 24.77 -9.17 -7.70
C GLN A 583 25.17 -8.93 -9.18
N HIS A 584 24.16 -8.89 -10.07
CA HIS A 584 24.27 -8.57 -11.50
C HIS A 584 25.16 -9.51 -12.32
N GLN A 585 25.63 -10.61 -11.74
CA GLN A 585 26.40 -11.62 -12.47
C GLN A 585 25.47 -12.68 -13.03
N GLN A 586 25.82 -13.20 -14.21
CA GLN A 586 25.03 -14.21 -14.87
C GLN A 586 25.20 -15.56 -14.17
N VAL A 587 24.08 -16.14 -13.74
CA VAL A 587 24.02 -17.54 -13.31
C VAL A 587 23.43 -18.35 -14.46
N GLN A 588 23.97 -19.56 -14.65
CA GLN A 588 23.39 -20.54 -15.56
C GLN A 588 23.08 -21.81 -14.77
N VAL A 589 21.91 -22.39 -15.00
CA VAL A 589 21.50 -23.69 -14.45
C VAL A 589 21.10 -24.62 -15.60
N SER A 590 21.49 -25.89 -15.49
CA SER A 590 21.19 -26.93 -16.48
C SER A 590 20.98 -28.29 -15.81
N GLY A 591 20.36 -29.22 -16.55
CA GLY A 591 20.05 -30.56 -16.07
C GLY A 591 18.85 -30.60 -15.10
N GLY A 592 18.75 -31.66 -14.32
CA GLY A 592 17.71 -31.79 -13.30
C GLY A 592 16.32 -32.07 -13.88
N VAL A 593 15.30 -31.45 -13.29
CA VAL A 593 13.87 -31.59 -13.65
C VAL A 593 13.20 -30.21 -13.62
N PRO A 594 11.99 -30.04 -14.18
CA PRO A 594 11.22 -28.82 -13.99
C PRO A 594 11.13 -28.41 -12.51
N ALA A 595 11.42 -27.15 -12.23
CA ALA A 595 11.55 -26.62 -10.88
C ALA A 595 11.32 -25.10 -10.84
N THR A 596 11.13 -24.57 -9.64
CA THR A 596 11.25 -23.14 -9.35
C THR A 596 12.61 -22.90 -8.71
N ILE A 597 13.41 -22.03 -9.32
CA ILE A 597 14.69 -21.56 -8.77
C ILE A 597 14.44 -20.23 -8.07
N THR A 598 14.76 -20.13 -6.79
CA THR A 598 14.55 -18.91 -6.00
C THR A 598 15.88 -18.39 -5.49
N VAL A 599 16.11 -17.09 -5.58
CA VAL A 599 17.26 -16.42 -4.99
C VAL A 599 16.79 -15.54 -3.85
N SER A 600 17.40 -15.72 -2.68
CA SER A 600 16.99 -15.18 -1.38
C SER A 600 15.63 -15.70 -0.92
N LEU A 601 15.48 -15.94 0.39
CA LEU A 601 14.20 -16.33 1.01
C LEU A 601 13.88 -15.38 2.15
N ILE A 602 13.54 -14.15 1.80
CA ILE A 602 13.31 -13.07 2.75
C ILE A 602 11.98 -12.39 2.48
N ASP A 603 11.51 -11.65 3.46
CA ASP A 603 10.20 -11.02 3.44
C ASP A 603 10.07 -9.85 2.45
N ASP A 604 8.85 -9.56 1.98
CA ASP A 604 8.55 -8.39 1.14
C ASP A 604 8.08 -7.21 2.00
N LEU A 605 8.82 -6.11 1.98
CA LEU A 605 8.54 -4.92 2.79
C LEU A 605 7.66 -3.88 2.07
N THR A 606 7.13 -4.18 0.88
CA THR A 606 6.31 -3.23 0.09
C THR A 606 4.83 -3.18 0.50
N GLY A 607 4.37 -4.09 1.35
CA GLY A 607 2.95 -4.25 1.66
C GLY A 607 2.35 -3.28 2.67
N LEU A 608 3.14 -2.47 3.39
CA LEU A 608 2.66 -1.62 4.50
C LEU A 608 3.37 -0.26 4.56
N GLU A 609 2.59 0.82 4.56
CA GLU A 609 3.06 2.22 4.62
C GLU A 609 4.05 2.48 5.78
N GLN A 610 3.84 1.85 6.94
CA GLN A 610 4.70 1.98 8.12
C GLN A 610 6.08 1.34 7.97
N HIS A 611 6.27 0.46 6.98
CA HIS A 611 7.52 -0.27 6.79
C HIS A 611 8.45 0.44 5.80
N GLU A 612 7.90 1.42 5.05
CA GLU A 612 8.67 2.28 4.15
C GLU A 612 9.36 3.46 4.87
N VAL A 613 9.02 3.73 6.15
CA VAL A 613 9.58 4.88 6.90
C VAL A 613 10.94 4.62 7.56
N ALA A 614 11.47 3.38 7.49
CA ALA A 614 12.79 3.04 8.03
C ALA A 614 13.33 1.72 7.45
N LEU A 615 13.47 1.64 6.13
CA LEU A 615 14.04 0.45 5.48
C LEU A 615 15.51 0.28 5.86
N ASN A 616 15.93 -0.92 6.24
CA ASN A 616 17.32 -1.30 6.53
C ASN A 616 17.94 -2.18 5.43
N ARG A 617 17.16 -2.47 4.38
CA ARG A 617 17.54 -3.25 3.20
C ARG A 617 16.62 -2.92 2.02
N PRO A 618 16.91 -3.40 0.79
CA PRO A 618 15.95 -3.27 -0.30
C PRO A 618 14.62 -3.93 0.07
N PRO A 619 13.47 -3.31 -0.27
CA PRO A 619 12.16 -3.77 0.20
C PRO A 619 11.77 -5.12 -0.41
N ARG A 620 12.17 -5.35 -1.67
CA ARG A 620 12.10 -6.64 -2.36
C ARG A 620 13.50 -7.13 -2.65
N VAL A 621 13.79 -8.40 -2.34
CA VAL A 621 15.09 -9.04 -2.65
C VAL A 621 14.89 -10.41 -3.26
N GLN A 622 13.92 -11.18 -2.76
CA GLN A 622 13.59 -12.50 -3.28
C GLN A 622 13.18 -12.42 -4.75
N LYS A 623 13.74 -13.28 -5.59
CA LYS A 623 13.36 -13.42 -7.01
C LYS A 623 13.27 -14.90 -7.38
N SER A 624 12.19 -15.27 -8.05
CA SER A 624 11.93 -16.66 -8.45
C SER A 624 11.85 -16.79 -9.97
N PHE A 625 12.38 -17.89 -10.49
CA PHE A 625 12.45 -18.18 -11.91
C PHE A 625 11.83 -19.55 -12.17
N ASN A 626 11.00 -19.64 -13.20
CA ASN A 626 10.50 -20.92 -13.68
C ASN A 626 11.59 -21.62 -14.49
N TYR A 627 11.88 -22.87 -14.16
CA TYR A 627 12.86 -23.70 -14.86
C TYR A 627 12.17 -24.92 -15.44
N ASP A 628 12.38 -25.16 -16.74
CA ASP A 628 11.70 -26.21 -17.49
C ASP A 628 12.46 -27.56 -17.50
N GLY A 629 13.60 -27.65 -16.81
CA GLY A 629 14.44 -28.85 -16.81
C GLY A 629 15.54 -28.87 -17.88
N SER A 630 15.65 -27.85 -18.73
CA SER A 630 16.64 -27.81 -19.82
C SER A 630 17.84 -26.91 -19.50
N ASN A 631 17.68 -25.59 -19.68
CA ASN A 631 18.67 -24.56 -19.37
C ASN A 631 17.94 -23.27 -18.97
N LEU A 632 18.47 -22.57 -17.96
CA LEU A 632 18.00 -21.24 -17.59
C LEU A 632 19.20 -20.37 -17.28
N SER A 633 19.16 -19.13 -17.76
CA SER A 633 20.12 -18.11 -17.36
C SER A 633 19.38 -16.93 -16.76
N PHE A 634 19.92 -16.42 -15.65
CA PHE A 634 19.32 -15.31 -14.93
C PHE A 634 20.37 -14.43 -14.25
N ARG A 635 19.93 -13.23 -13.85
CA ARG A 635 20.67 -12.28 -13.02
C ARG A 635 19.74 -11.78 -11.91
N VAL A 636 20.31 -11.35 -10.80
CA VAL A 636 19.58 -10.80 -9.66
C VAL A 636 20.14 -9.45 -9.23
N PRO A 637 19.29 -8.54 -8.71
CA PRO A 637 19.67 -7.15 -8.44
C PRO A 637 20.59 -6.99 -7.21
N TYR A 638 20.51 -7.89 -6.22
CA TYR A 638 21.21 -7.72 -4.95
C TYR A 638 22.11 -8.89 -4.56
N GLY A 639 22.01 -10.00 -5.28
CA GLY A 639 22.61 -11.28 -4.88
C GLY A 639 21.82 -12.00 -3.79
N GLY A 640 22.19 -13.25 -3.51
CA GLY A 640 21.51 -14.07 -2.51
C GLY A 640 21.78 -15.57 -2.60
N LEU A 641 21.37 -16.30 -1.56
CA LEU A 641 21.39 -17.77 -1.55
C LEU A 641 20.40 -18.34 -2.57
N ILE A 642 20.76 -19.44 -3.22
CA ILE A 642 19.96 -20.10 -4.25
C ILE A 642 19.22 -21.30 -3.66
N TYR A 643 17.95 -21.43 -4.03
CA TYR A 643 17.02 -22.47 -3.58
C TYR A 643 16.35 -23.14 -4.77
N ILE A 644 16.03 -24.42 -4.63
CA ILE A 644 15.37 -25.20 -5.68
C ILE A 644 14.13 -25.86 -5.10
N LYS A 645 12.98 -25.66 -5.74
CA LYS A 645 11.75 -26.38 -5.46
C LYS A 645 11.32 -27.15 -6.71
N PRO A 646 11.50 -28.49 -6.77
CA PRO A 646 11.09 -29.27 -7.93
C PRO A 646 9.57 -29.26 -8.11
N HIS A 647 9.09 -29.42 -9.34
CA HIS A 647 7.64 -29.54 -9.63
C HIS A 647 7.15 -30.99 -9.63
N SER A 648 8.07 -31.95 -9.66
CA SER A 648 7.73 -33.38 -9.64
C SER A 648 7.09 -33.78 -8.31
N ASN A 649 6.15 -34.72 -8.37
CA ASN A 649 5.57 -35.38 -7.19
C ASN A 649 6.01 -36.84 -7.09
N ILE A 650 7.07 -37.21 -7.81
CA ILE A 650 7.63 -38.56 -7.84
C ILE A 650 8.89 -38.58 -7.00
N GLU A 651 8.99 -39.59 -6.14
CA GLU A 651 10.17 -39.84 -5.32
C GLU A 651 11.38 -40.21 -6.18
N GLY A 652 12.51 -39.55 -5.92
CA GLY A 652 13.71 -39.65 -6.73
C GLY A 652 14.68 -38.51 -6.44
N THR A 653 15.76 -38.45 -7.22
CA THR A 653 16.74 -37.35 -7.16
C THR A 653 17.06 -36.85 -8.55
N ALA A 654 17.41 -35.57 -8.64
CA ALA A 654 17.77 -34.88 -9.88
C ALA A 654 19.03 -34.04 -9.65
N LYS A 655 19.94 -34.01 -10.62
CA LYS A 655 21.19 -33.24 -10.54
C LYS A 655 21.09 -31.96 -11.35
N PHE A 656 21.27 -30.83 -10.69
CA PHE A 656 21.30 -29.50 -11.28
C PHE A 656 22.73 -29.00 -11.31
N SER A 657 23.22 -28.57 -12.46
CA SER A 657 24.56 -27.99 -12.61
C SER A 657 24.45 -26.47 -12.76
N PHE A 658 25.14 -25.75 -11.88
CA PHE A 658 25.21 -24.30 -11.83
C PHE A 658 26.59 -23.79 -12.24
N SER A 659 26.64 -22.66 -12.95
CA SER A 659 27.86 -21.87 -13.17
C SER A 659 27.62 -20.39 -12.87
N GLY A 660 28.67 -19.65 -12.52
CA GLY A 660 28.57 -18.23 -12.14
C GLY A 660 28.15 -18.02 -10.69
N VAL A 661 28.43 -18.98 -9.82
CA VAL A 661 28.00 -19.00 -8.41
C VAL A 661 29.17 -19.09 -7.45
N ALA A 662 29.01 -18.50 -6.27
CA ALA A 662 29.86 -18.77 -5.10
C ALA A 662 29.26 -19.87 -4.22
N THR A 663 30.06 -20.41 -3.31
CA THR A 663 29.62 -21.37 -2.29
C THR A 663 29.56 -20.71 -0.93
N ALA A 664 28.44 -20.91 -0.22
CA ALA A 664 28.22 -20.43 1.14
C ALA A 664 28.59 -21.50 2.18
N ALA A 665 28.72 -21.09 3.45
CA ALA A 665 28.74 -22.04 4.56
C ALA A 665 27.38 -22.74 4.65
N PHE A 666 27.32 -23.99 4.19
CA PHE A 666 26.12 -24.82 4.21
C PHE A 666 26.39 -26.15 4.92
N TRP A 667 25.74 -26.32 6.07
CA TRP A 667 25.78 -27.57 6.82
C TRP A 667 24.63 -28.48 6.41
N LYS A 668 24.95 -29.71 5.99
CA LYS A 668 23.99 -30.77 5.67
C LYS A 668 24.68 -32.12 5.86
N ASP A 669 23.91 -33.15 6.24
CA ASP A 669 24.42 -34.53 6.39
C ASP A 669 25.66 -34.64 7.30
N ASN A 670 25.63 -33.89 8.42
CA ASN A 670 26.71 -33.79 9.41
C ASN A 670 28.07 -33.29 8.87
N GLN A 671 28.06 -32.49 7.80
CA GLN A 671 29.26 -31.89 7.24
C GLN A 671 28.98 -30.51 6.63
N TRP A 672 30.03 -29.71 6.48
CA TRP A 672 30.00 -28.49 5.67
C TRP A 672 30.21 -28.85 4.19
N MET A 673 29.15 -28.77 3.38
CA MET A 673 29.13 -29.28 2.00
C MET A 673 30.23 -28.68 1.10
N TYR A 674 30.59 -27.41 1.33
CA TYR A 674 31.62 -26.69 0.57
C TYR A 674 32.72 -26.13 1.49
N GLY A 675 32.83 -26.65 2.72
CA GLY A 675 33.65 -26.08 3.78
C GLY A 675 32.96 -24.93 4.53
N LYS A 676 33.56 -24.53 5.66
CA LYS A 676 33.07 -23.45 6.51
C LYS A 676 33.63 -22.11 6.00
N LEU A 677 33.01 -21.57 4.96
CA LEU A 677 33.44 -20.35 4.28
C LEU A 677 32.80 -19.10 4.89
N SER A 678 33.55 -18.01 5.04
CA SER A 678 33.07 -16.77 5.67
C SER A 678 32.82 -15.59 4.69
N ASP A 679 33.16 -15.75 3.41
CA ASP A 679 33.01 -14.68 2.41
C ASP A 679 31.53 -14.41 2.08
N VAL A 680 30.73 -15.46 1.93
CA VAL A 680 29.27 -15.32 1.78
C VAL A 680 28.68 -14.94 3.14
N PRO A 681 27.91 -13.84 3.24
CA PRO A 681 27.50 -13.21 4.51
C PRO A 681 26.46 -14.00 5.31
N LEU A 682 25.87 -15.04 4.71
CA LEU A 682 24.85 -15.88 5.31
C LEU A 682 25.31 -17.34 5.32
N ALA A 683 24.95 -18.06 6.37
CA ALA A 683 25.10 -19.50 6.48
C ALA A 683 23.73 -20.18 6.56
N GLU A 684 23.67 -21.41 6.07
CA GLU A 684 22.49 -22.29 6.22
C GLU A 684 22.87 -23.56 6.97
N ILE A 685 22.00 -23.94 7.90
CA ILE A 685 22.15 -25.15 8.70
C ILE A 685 20.90 -26.00 8.49
N ASP A 686 21.02 -27.07 7.70
CA ASP A 686 20.00 -28.10 7.58
C ASP A 686 20.21 -29.13 8.70
N THR A 687 19.30 -29.11 9.69
CA THR A 687 19.36 -30.04 10.83
C THR A 687 18.79 -31.42 10.47
N GLY A 688 18.20 -31.60 9.29
CA GLY A 688 17.36 -32.74 8.94
C GLY A 688 15.87 -32.52 9.23
N HIS A 689 15.53 -31.51 10.04
CA HIS A 689 14.14 -31.16 10.37
C HIS A 689 13.83 -29.69 10.13
N VAL A 690 14.79 -28.80 10.39
CA VAL A 690 14.65 -27.35 10.22
C VAL A 690 15.86 -26.85 9.45
N ILE A 691 15.64 -25.95 8.50
CA ILE A 691 16.72 -25.16 7.89
C ILE A 691 16.73 -23.80 8.57
N TYR A 692 17.86 -23.46 9.18
CA TYR A 692 18.08 -22.18 9.84
C TYR A 692 19.05 -21.31 9.03
N THR A 693 18.64 -20.10 8.68
CA THR A 693 19.48 -19.11 7.98
C THR A 693 19.89 -18.01 8.96
N THR A 694 21.20 -17.78 9.09
CA THR A 694 21.83 -16.83 10.05
C THR A 694 23.00 -16.10 9.39
N PRO A 695 23.44 -14.94 9.89
CA PRO A 695 24.76 -14.40 9.55
C PRO A 695 25.87 -15.44 9.70
N VAL A 696 26.79 -15.49 8.73
CA VAL A 696 27.90 -16.46 8.71
C VAL A 696 28.85 -16.30 9.89
N GLU A 697 29.00 -15.09 10.43
CA GLU A 697 29.83 -14.86 11.61
C GLU A 697 29.31 -15.60 12.85
N ASN A 698 28.01 -15.93 12.88
CA ASN A 698 27.39 -16.54 14.06
C ASN A 698 27.71 -18.02 14.23
N ILE A 699 28.08 -18.69 13.14
CA ILE A 699 28.45 -20.11 13.19
C ILE A 699 29.87 -20.33 13.75
N GLU A 700 30.66 -19.27 13.94
CA GLU A 700 32.00 -19.37 14.55
C GLU A 700 31.95 -19.62 16.05
N GLN A 701 30.94 -19.11 16.75
CA GLN A 701 30.79 -19.23 18.20
C GLN A 701 29.79 -20.32 18.61
N GLN A 702 29.22 -21.03 17.62
CA GLN A 702 28.16 -21.99 17.83
C GLN A 702 28.71 -23.43 17.86
N ASP A 703 28.28 -24.20 18.86
CA ASP A 703 28.36 -25.65 18.78
C ASP A 703 27.22 -26.13 17.87
N ILE A 704 27.57 -26.49 16.64
CA ILE A 704 26.62 -26.85 15.59
C ILE A 704 25.93 -28.18 15.92
N GLN A 705 26.63 -29.14 16.52
CA GLN A 705 26.02 -30.42 16.85
C GLN A 705 24.97 -30.27 17.95
N ILE A 706 25.30 -29.52 19.01
CA ILE A 706 24.32 -29.22 20.08
C ILE A 706 23.11 -28.48 19.48
N PHE A 707 23.33 -27.48 18.62
CA PHE A 707 22.23 -26.76 17.98
C PHE A 707 21.31 -27.67 17.17
N ILE A 708 21.88 -28.60 16.39
CA ILE A 708 21.13 -29.58 15.60
C ILE A 708 20.32 -30.50 16.50
N ASP A 709 20.94 -31.07 17.53
CA ASP A 709 20.29 -32.00 18.45
C ASP A 709 19.12 -31.32 19.17
N GLU A 710 19.31 -30.08 19.61
CA GLU A 710 18.27 -29.27 20.25
C GLU A 710 17.13 -28.90 19.29
N MET A 711 17.43 -28.52 18.06
CA MET A 711 16.43 -28.17 17.04
C MET A 711 15.63 -29.41 16.61
N ASN A 712 16.30 -30.55 16.43
CA ASN A 712 15.66 -31.82 16.10
C ASN A 712 14.82 -32.35 17.26
N LYS A 713 15.23 -32.12 18.52
CA LYS A 713 14.38 -32.39 19.68
C LYS A 713 13.08 -31.60 19.60
N PHE A 714 13.15 -30.30 19.31
CA PHE A 714 11.94 -29.48 19.13
C PHE A 714 11.04 -30.00 18.01
N ALA A 715 11.58 -30.28 16.81
CA ALA A 715 10.78 -30.74 15.67
C ALA A 715 10.12 -32.10 15.92
N ASN A 716 10.81 -33.01 16.63
CA ASN A 716 10.23 -34.28 17.05
C ASN A 716 9.11 -34.08 18.09
N SER A 717 9.35 -33.27 19.13
CA SER A 717 8.31 -32.89 20.10
C SER A 717 7.08 -32.30 19.43
N ALA A 718 7.24 -31.51 18.37
CA ALA A 718 6.10 -30.97 17.63
C ALA A 718 5.26 -32.07 16.95
N SER A 719 5.90 -33.04 16.30
CA SER A 719 5.15 -34.17 15.71
C SER A 719 4.46 -35.02 16.78
N ASP A 720 5.12 -35.26 17.91
CA ASP A 720 4.59 -36.02 19.04
C ASP A 720 3.37 -35.34 19.66
N PHE A 721 3.43 -34.01 19.86
CA PHE A 721 2.33 -33.22 20.41
C PHE A 721 1.06 -33.34 19.57
N TYR A 722 1.18 -33.35 18.24
CA TYR A 722 0.05 -33.51 17.33
C TYR A 722 -0.33 -34.98 17.05
N GLY A 723 0.27 -35.95 17.76
CA GLY A 723 -0.05 -37.37 17.61
C GLY A 723 0.29 -37.93 16.22
N ARG A 724 1.34 -37.40 15.59
CA ARG A 724 1.84 -37.85 14.29
C ARG A 724 2.99 -38.83 14.51
N ASP A 725 2.75 -40.11 14.29
CA ASP A 725 3.67 -41.22 14.63
C ASP A 725 4.17 -42.00 13.42
N GLU A 726 3.62 -41.77 12.22
CA GLU A 726 4.03 -42.50 11.02
C GLU A 726 5.31 -41.90 10.40
N VAL A 727 6.28 -42.78 10.11
CA VAL A 727 7.55 -42.46 9.42
C VAL A 727 7.45 -42.91 7.97
N VAL A 728 6.53 -42.29 7.23
CA VAL A 728 6.21 -42.63 5.83
C VAL A 728 6.22 -41.37 4.98
N SER A 729 6.57 -41.48 3.69
CA SER A 729 6.61 -40.34 2.78
C SER A 729 5.21 -39.82 2.42
N VAL A 730 4.17 -40.63 2.58
CA VAL A 730 2.75 -40.26 2.41
C VAL A 730 1.91 -41.00 3.45
N GLY A 731 1.15 -40.26 4.26
CA GLY A 731 0.31 -40.83 5.32
C GLY A 731 -0.52 -39.76 6.02
N ASN A 732 -1.66 -40.17 6.61
CA ASN A 732 -2.54 -39.24 7.33
C ASN A 732 -1.92 -38.81 8.67
N HIS A 733 -1.16 -39.71 9.32
CA HIS A 733 -0.45 -39.47 10.58
C HIS A 733 1.07 -39.34 10.38
N ARG A 734 1.53 -39.17 9.13
CA ARG A 734 2.93 -38.88 8.78
C ARG A 734 3.47 -37.74 9.64
N ARG A 735 4.59 -37.96 10.34
CA ARG A 735 5.33 -36.92 11.08
C ARG A 735 5.61 -35.69 10.21
N PHE A 736 5.62 -34.50 10.79
CA PHE A 736 5.93 -33.28 10.04
C PHE A 736 7.31 -33.36 9.40
N THR A 737 8.29 -33.81 10.17
CA THR A 737 9.65 -34.10 9.72
C THR A 737 10.19 -35.32 10.46
N TYR A 738 11.13 -36.03 9.84
CA TYR A 738 11.85 -37.16 10.43
C TYR A 738 13.16 -37.40 9.66
N GLN A 739 14.11 -38.10 10.27
CA GLN A 739 15.47 -38.29 9.75
C GLN A 739 15.51 -38.77 8.28
N ASP A 740 14.69 -39.77 7.94
CA ASP A 740 14.64 -40.36 6.60
C ASP A 740 13.74 -39.59 5.61
N LEU A 741 13.04 -38.54 6.05
CA LEU A 741 12.22 -37.73 5.16
C LEU A 741 13.13 -36.78 4.39
N ALA A 742 13.43 -37.12 3.15
CA ALA A 742 14.31 -36.30 2.32
C ALA A 742 13.73 -34.88 2.14
N ASP A 743 14.54 -33.89 2.52
CA ASP A 743 14.44 -32.46 2.19
C ASP A 743 13.15 -31.70 2.54
N HIS A 744 12.16 -32.35 3.18
CA HIS A 744 11.02 -31.66 3.78
C HIS A 744 11.45 -31.09 5.13
N ARG A 745 11.53 -29.76 5.19
CA ARG A 745 12.05 -29.04 6.37
C ARG A 745 11.12 -27.91 6.74
N HIS A 746 11.05 -27.58 8.02
CA HIS A 746 10.67 -26.22 8.44
C HIS A 746 11.77 -25.24 8.02
N ARG A 747 11.45 -23.95 7.89
CA ARG A 747 12.45 -22.91 7.60
C ARG A 747 12.32 -21.74 8.56
N PHE A 748 13.45 -21.26 9.05
CA PHE A 748 13.56 -20.09 9.92
C PHE A 748 14.70 -19.20 9.42
N VAL A 749 14.39 -17.94 9.14
CA VAL A 749 15.34 -16.98 8.55
C VAL A 749 15.49 -15.79 9.47
N ASN A 750 16.74 -15.49 9.83
CA ASN A 750 17.07 -14.21 10.45
C ASN A 750 17.27 -13.17 9.34
N ASP A 751 16.51 -12.09 9.40
CA ASP A 751 16.59 -10.97 8.48
C ASP A 751 16.77 -9.66 9.25
N ILE A 752 17.45 -8.68 8.64
CA ILE A 752 17.71 -7.38 9.26
C ILE A 752 16.42 -6.58 9.48
N GLN A 753 15.37 -6.90 8.72
CA GLN A 753 14.05 -6.29 8.82
C GLN A 753 13.00 -7.20 8.17
N ILE A 754 11.82 -7.27 8.79
CA ILE A 754 10.66 -8.03 8.30
C ILE A 754 9.43 -7.10 8.21
N SER A 755 8.36 -7.57 7.56
CA SER A 755 7.14 -6.82 7.24
C SER A 755 6.18 -6.62 8.41
N ILE A 756 6.34 -7.37 9.51
CA ILE A 756 5.54 -7.18 10.72
C ILE A 756 6.17 -7.83 11.94
N GLY A 757 6.10 -7.14 13.09
CA GLY A 757 6.46 -7.70 14.39
C GLY A 757 7.97 -7.94 14.57
N ALA A 758 8.30 -8.74 15.59
CA ALA A 758 9.68 -9.19 15.84
C ALA A 758 9.99 -10.53 15.11
N ALA A 759 8.95 -11.32 14.85
CA ALA A 759 8.94 -12.43 13.92
C ALA A 759 7.51 -12.63 13.42
N HIS A 760 7.36 -13.38 12.33
CA HIS A 760 6.07 -13.90 11.91
C HIS A 760 6.21 -15.26 11.23
N SER A 761 5.16 -16.05 11.38
CA SER A 761 5.03 -17.37 10.76
C SER A 761 4.94 -17.32 9.24
N GLY A 762 5.11 -18.49 8.60
CA GLY A 762 5.21 -18.63 7.16
C GLY A 762 6.19 -19.70 6.74
N TYR A 763 6.46 -19.78 5.44
CA TYR A 763 7.48 -20.65 4.87
C TYR A 763 8.41 -19.84 3.95
N PRO A 764 9.47 -19.23 4.53
CA PRO A 764 9.99 -19.45 5.89
C PRO A 764 9.28 -18.63 6.99
N VAL A 765 9.55 -18.99 8.24
CA VAL A 765 9.41 -18.07 9.37
C VAL A 765 10.47 -16.98 9.22
N GLN A 766 10.06 -15.72 9.36
CA GLN A 766 10.95 -14.55 9.26
C GLN A 766 11.10 -13.93 10.64
N SER A 767 12.32 -13.54 11.01
CA SER A 767 12.64 -12.99 12.33
C SER A 767 13.63 -11.84 12.24
N THR A 768 13.40 -10.76 13.00
CA THR A 768 14.32 -9.62 13.10
C THR A 768 15.58 -9.92 13.93
N THR A 769 15.77 -11.16 14.39
CA THR A 769 16.94 -11.60 15.17
C THR A 769 18.20 -11.71 14.31
N TYR A 770 18.60 -10.63 13.65
CA TYR A 770 19.78 -10.54 12.79
C TYR A 770 20.90 -9.77 13.49
N ASN A 771 21.67 -10.48 14.32
CA ASN A 771 22.86 -9.93 14.98
C ASN A 771 24.10 -10.59 14.38
N LYS A 772 25.05 -9.80 13.86
CA LYS A 772 26.34 -10.32 13.35
C LYS A 772 27.36 -10.47 14.49
N GLY A 773 28.27 -11.42 14.37
CA GLY A 773 29.40 -11.60 15.29
C GLY A 773 29.05 -12.14 16.68
N SER A 774 27.84 -12.68 16.88
CA SER A 774 27.40 -13.30 18.14
C SER A 774 27.25 -14.83 18.00
N LYS A 775 26.71 -15.54 18.99
CA LYS A 775 26.17 -16.90 18.74
C LYS A 775 24.91 -16.80 17.89
N ILE A 776 24.46 -17.94 17.32
CA ILE A 776 23.12 -18.02 16.71
C ILE A 776 22.10 -17.54 17.75
N PRO A 777 21.23 -16.55 17.43
CA PRO A 777 20.39 -15.87 18.41
C PRO A 777 19.14 -16.68 18.80
N THR A 778 19.29 -18.00 18.93
CA THR A 778 18.25 -18.95 19.28
C THR A 778 18.87 -20.07 20.12
N THR A 779 18.18 -20.45 21.20
CA THR A 779 18.44 -21.70 21.93
C THR A 779 17.23 -22.60 21.74
N PRO A 780 17.25 -23.58 20.82
CA PRO A 780 16.04 -24.27 20.37
C PRO A 780 15.23 -24.96 21.48
N THR A 781 15.87 -25.34 22.60
CA THR A 781 15.23 -25.92 23.78
C THR A 781 14.68 -24.90 24.78
N ASN A 782 14.88 -23.60 24.54
CA ASN A 782 14.42 -22.51 25.41
C ASN A 782 14.08 -21.22 24.62
N ASP A 783 13.49 -21.35 23.44
CA ASP A 783 13.16 -20.19 22.58
C ASP A 783 11.65 -20.10 22.33
N TRP A 784 10.99 -19.20 23.06
CA TRP A 784 9.56 -18.97 22.89
C TRP A 784 9.20 -18.48 21.48
N LEU A 785 10.04 -17.63 20.88
CA LEU A 785 9.78 -17.05 19.56
C LEU A 785 9.78 -18.15 18.50
N LEU A 786 10.82 -19.00 18.50
CA LEU A 786 10.91 -20.17 17.60
C LEU A 786 9.66 -21.06 17.69
N TRP A 787 9.26 -21.42 18.92
CA TRP A 787 8.12 -22.31 19.14
C TRP A 787 6.79 -21.68 18.80
N HIS A 788 6.64 -20.38 19.07
CA HIS A 788 5.44 -19.60 18.78
C HIS A 788 5.21 -19.51 17.26
N GLU A 789 6.25 -19.15 16.49
CA GLU A 789 6.12 -18.96 15.05
C GLU A 789 5.97 -20.28 14.28
N ILE A 790 6.74 -21.32 14.63
CA ILE A 790 6.51 -22.65 14.05
C ILE A 790 5.19 -23.24 14.59
N GLY A 791 4.77 -22.87 15.80
CA GLY A 791 3.47 -23.23 16.34
C GLY A 791 2.32 -22.69 15.50
N HIS A 792 2.42 -21.46 14.97
CA HIS A 792 1.42 -20.88 14.06
C HIS A 792 1.29 -21.72 12.79
N ASN A 793 2.44 -22.13 12.24
CA ASN A 793 2.53 -23.00 11.06
C ASN A 793 1.91 -24.40 11.26
N LEU A 794 1.78 -24.86 12.51
CA LEU A 794 1.30 -26.19 12.87
C LEU A 794 -0.08 -26.19 13.55
N ALA A 795 -0.57 -25.02 13.95
CA ALA A 795 -1.86 -24.83 14.59
C ALA A 795 -2.97 -25.42 13.72
N SER A 796 -3.72 -26.35 14.28
CA SER A 796 -4.74 -27.12 13.57
C SER A 796 -5.95 -27.39 14.47
N ALA A 797 -7.08 -27.70 13.83
CA ALA A 797 -8.29 -28.14 14.52
C ALA A 797 -7.97 -29.37 15.40
N PRO A 798 -8.64 -29.53 16.57
CA PRO A 798 -9.82 -28.80 17.03
C PRO A 798 -9.53 -27.54 17.86
N PHE A 799 -8.26 -27.14 18.02
CA PHE A 799 -7.90 -26.07 18.96
C PHE A 799 -8.09 -24.65 18.41
N THR A 800 -8.35 -24.51 17.11
CA THR A 800 -8.57 -23.21 16.47
C THR A 800 -9.99 -22.72 16.70
N MET A 801 -10.15 -21.57 17.35
CA MET A 801 -11.43 -20.91 17.60
C MET A 801 -11.28 -19.39 17.48
N THR A 802 -12.39 -18.66 17.31
CA THR A 802 -12.37 -17.20 17.15
C THR A 802 -11.66 -16.51 18.32
N GLY A 803 -10.70 -15.65 18.01
CA GLY A 803 -9.84 -14.99 19.00
C GLY A 803 -8.65 -15.84 19.49
N GLY A 804 -8.45 -17.04 18.92
CA GLY A 804 -7.40 -17.98 19.30
C GLY A 804 -6.12 -17.93 18.46
N THR A 805 -6.02 -17.07 17.43
CA THR A 805 -4.86 -17.06 16.51
C THR A 805 -3.53 -16.99 17.24
N GLU A 806 -3.35 -16.03 18.17
CA GLU A 806 -2.15 -15.86 19.00
C GLU A 806 -2.15 -16.71 20.29
N VAL A 807 -3.01 -17.73 20.36
CA VAL A 807 -3.20 -18.57 21.56
C VAL A 807 -2.94 -20.02 21.22
N THR A 808 -3.60 -20.54 20.18
CA THR A 808 -3.55 -21.95 19.81
C THR A 808 -2.14 -22.39 19.41
N ASN A 809 -1.39 -21.53 18.73
CA ASN A 809 0.01 -21.77 18.40
C ASN A 809 0.90 -21.95 19.64
N ASN A 810 0.57 -21.25 20.73
CA ASN A 810 1.34 -21.28 21.97
C ASN A 810 1.14 -22.55 22.80
N ILE A 811 0.18 -23.42 22.46
CA ILE A 811 0.01 -24.70 23.16
C ILE A 811 1.25 -25.59 22.94
N LEU A 812 1.78 -25.59 21.71
CA LEU A 812 3.06 -26.26 21.42
C LEU A 812 4.21 -25.64 22.23
N ALA A 813 4.26 -24.32 22.35
CA ALA A 813 5.28 -23.64 23.16
C ALA A 813 5.19 -24.02 24.65
N LEU A 814 3.97 -24.14 25.21
CA LEU A 814 3.77 -24.66 26.57
C LEU A 814 4.23 -26.11 26.72
N TYR A 815 3.89 -26.96 25.74
CA TYR A 815 4.37 -28.35 25.71
C TYR A 815 5.90 -28.40 25.70
N MET A 816 6.57 -27.56 24.91
CA MET A 816 8.03 -27.46 24.90
C MET A 816 8.63 -26.99 26.23
N GLN A 817 7.95 -26.10 26.95
CA GLN A 817 8.36 -25.73 28.31
C GLN A 817 8.34 -26.93 29.26
N GLU A 818 7.32 -27.78 29.16
CA GLU A 818 7.23 -29.01 29.95
C GLU A 818 8.33 -30.04 29.60
N GLN A 819 8.78 -30.10 28.35
CA GLN A 819 9.84 -31.03 27.91
C GLN A 819 11.27 -30.63 28.36
N ARG A 820 11.41 -29.54 29.11
CA ARG A 820 12.69 -29.12 29.69
C ARG A 820 13.08 -30.02 30.86
N LEU A 821 14.35 -29.97 31.24
CA LEU A 821 14.82 -30.64 32.45
C LEU A 821 14.38 -29.86 33.70
N GLU A 822 14.04 -30.58 34.77
CA GLU A 822 13.86 -30.01 36.11
C GLU A 822 15.10 -29.20 36.53
N PRO A 823 14.95 -28.02 37.15
CA PRO A 823 13.71 -27.41 37.65
C PRO A 823 13.00 -26.46 36.64
N ASN A 824 13.44 -26.45 35.37
CA ASN A 824 13.03 -25.46 34.37
C ASN A 824 11.82 -25.88 33.52
N ASN A 825 11.19 -27.01 33.84
CA ASN A 825 10.03 -27.60 33.15
C ASN A 825 8.67 -26.96 33.51
N LYS A 826 8.70 -25.72 34.02
CA LYS A 826 7.51 -24.97 34.43
C LYS A 826 7.00 -24.07 33.31
N MET A 827 5.68 -23.94 33.21
CA MET A 827 5.01 -23.01 32.30
C MET A 827 4.99 -21.59 32.89
N SER A 828 6.13 -20.90 32.84
CA SER A 828 6.33 -19.62 33.55
C SER A 828 5.33 -18.51 33.18
N ARG A 829 4.86 -18.45 31.93
CA ARG A 829 3.81 -17.49 31.51
C ARG A 829 2.48 -17.77 32.19
N VAL A 830 2.08 -19.05 32.23
CA VAL A 830 0.84 -19.52 32.86
C VAL A 830 0.86 -19.29 34.37
N GLU A 831 2.00 -19.50 35.03
CA GLU A 831 2.14 -19.31 36.48
C GLU A 831 1.70 -17.92 36.94
N SER A 832 2.05 -16.88 36.16
CA SER A 832 1.65 -15.50 36.49
C SER A 832 0.19 -15.20 36.12
N ASP A 833 -0.28 -15.73 35.01
CA ASP A 833 -1.61 -15.39 34.46
C ASP A 833 -2.74 -16.14 35.17
N ILE A 834 -2.49 -17.36 35.62
CA ILE A 834 -3.48 -18.16 36.36
C ILE A 834 -3.88 -17.51 37.69
N GLN A 835 -2.95 -16.81 38.35
CA GLN A 835 -3.21 -16.10 39.60
C GLN A 835 -4.20 -14.92 39.42
N LYS A 836 -4.30 -14.39 38.20
CA LYS A 836 -5.20 -13.27 37.86
C LYS A 836 -6.64 -13.74 37.57
N MET A 837 -6.87 -15.04 37.36
CA MET A 837 -8.16 -15.58 36.91
C MET A 837 -9.35 -15.21 37.80
N PRO A 838 -9.30 -15.37 39.14
CA PRO A 838 -10.44 -15.02 39.99
C PRO A 838 -10.89 -13.56 39.84
N LEU A 839 -9.92 -12.64 39.73
CA LEU A 839 -10.18 -11.22 39.52
C LEU A 839 -10.79 -10.94 38.15
N LEU A 840 -10.25 -11.55 37.10
CA LEU A 840 -10.71 -11.30 35.72
C LEU A 840 -12.08 -11.91 35.44
N PHE A 841 -12.42 -13.06 36.02
CA PHE A 841 -13.78 -13.62 35.97
C PHE A 841 -14.81 -12.69 36.60
N SER A 842 -14.47 -12.06 37.74
CA SER A 842 -15.32 -11.05 38.38
C SER A 842 -15.44 -9.79 37.53
N ARG A 843 -14.31 -9.25 37.05
CA ARG A 843 -14.25 -8.01 36.25
C ARG A 843 -15.02 -8.10 34.94
N TYR A 844 -14.90 -9.22 34.22
CA TYR A 844 -15.50 -9.38 32.90
C TYR A 844 -16.82 -10.16 32.92
N ASN A 845 -17.48 -10.24 34.08
CA ASN A 845 -18.77 -10.93 34.25
C ASN A 845 -18.78 -12.32 33.59
N LYS A 846 -17.71 -13.10 33.81
CA LYS A 846 -17.47 -14.43 33.23
C LYS A 846 -17.20 -14.50 31.72
N HIS A 847 -17.12 -13.39 30.99
CA HIS A 847 -16.74 -13.34 29.57
C HIS A 847 -15.23 -13.12 29.35
N VAL A 848 -14.40 -13.89 30.07
CA VAL A 848 -12.94 -13.72 30.09
C VAL A 848 -12.31 -14.05 28.73
N TRP A 849 -12.85 -15.00 27.96
CA TRP A 849 -12.34 -15.30 26.61
C TRP A 849 -12.43 -14.09 25.68
N SER A 850 -13.61 -13.49 25.56
CA SER A 850 -13.86 -12.37 24.64
C SER A 850 -13.12 -11.10 25.04
N ASN A 851 -12.93 -10.86 26.35
CA ASN A 851 -12.36 -9.61 26.87
C ASN A 851 -10.89 -9.73 27.32
N GLY A 852 -10.35 -10.94 27.44
CA GLY A 852 -8.97 -11.20 27.86
C GLY A 852 -7.98 -11.13 26.70
N ASP A 853 -6.71 -10.90 27.04
CA ASP A 853 -5.59 -10.99 26.08
C ASP A 853 -5.20 -12.45 25.78
N ALA A 854 -4.21 -12.64 24.91
CA ALA A 854 -3.74 -13.96 24.50
C ALA A 854 -3.18 -14.80 25.67
N GLY A 855 -2.48 -14.18 26.63
CA GLY A 855 -1.93 -14.88 27.80
C GLY A 855 -3.03 -15.43 28.69
N ILE A 856 -4.07 -14.62 28.94
CA ILE A 856 -5.25 -15.04 29.69
C ILE A 856 -5.98 -16.19 29.00
N ARG A 857 -6.17 -16.12 27.67
CA ARG A 857 -6.79 -17.21 26.89
C ARG A 857 -5.95 -18.49 26.92
N LEU A 858 -4.62 -18.37 26.93
CA LEU A 858 -3.69 -19.50 26.98
C LEU A 858 -3.79 -20.30 28.29
N VAL A 859 -4.16 -19.66 29.41
CA VAL A 859 -4.40 -20.36 30.70
C VAL A 859 -5.47 -21.44 30.56
N MET A 860 -6.50 -21.23 29.73
CA MET A 860 -7.54 -22.23 29.48
C MET A 860 -6.94 -23.53 28.94
N PHE A 861 -6.08 -23.43 27.92
CA PHE A 861 -5.42 -24.59 27.33
C PHE A 861 -4.42 -25.23 28.29
N ALA A 862 -3.69 -24.44 29.06
CA ALA A 862 -2.75 -24.98 30.06
C ALA A 862 -3.46 -25.84 31.12
N GLN A 863 -4.71 -25.51 31.46
CA GLN A 863 -5.51 -26.29 32.41
C GLN A 863 -5.99 -27.62 31.85
N LEU A 864 -6.08 -27.79 30.52
CA LEU A 864 -6.49 -29.06 29.91
C LEU A 864 -5.56 -30.22 30.32
N LYS A 865 -4.30 -29.94 30.66
CA LYS A 865 -3.36 -30.95 31.18
C LYS A 865 -3.79 -31.57 32.53
N LEU A 866 -4.58 -30.84 33.33
CA LEU A 866 -5.07 -31.34 34.62
C LEU A 866 -6.28 -32.27 34.47
N TRP A 867 -6.88 -32.30 33.29
CA TRP A 867 -7.98 -33.16 32.89
C TRP A 867 -7.47 -34.31 32.02
#